data_AF-A0A0C4YGY6-F1
#
_entry.id   AF-A0A0C4YGY6-F1
#
_cell.length_a   1.000
_cell.length_b   1.000
_cell.length_c   1.000
_cell.angle_alpha   90.00
_cell.angle_beta   90.00
_cell.angle_gamma   90.00
#
_symmetry.space_group_name_H-M   'P 1'
#
loop_
_entity.id
_entity.type
_entity.pdbx_description
1 polymer ?
#
loop_
_entity_poly.entity_id
_entity_poly.type
_entity_poly.pdbx_seq_one_letter_code
_entity_poly.pdbx_strand_id
1 'polypeptide(L)'
;MIFSSPADEWANACHLLAEGDEPQRPKAEFRVMAQCSVDFHVLSALWMLEVGHLFDAELSGCAFGNRLRRTQDGRGINKLSLGSFQPYLKPFRDWRDKGIATMRSALDAGKKIVALTADVSSFYHELNPGFMLNPAFVTGVLGLELAAHQAKLHRMFIQALLAWAAATPLKKGLPVGLPASAVVANVALAELDRIVEQQCAPLYYGRYVDDILLVMENAAGFRSTSELWEWLFARSRGKLGWVAQSEHKQIGFEPDYLSDSRIHFANAKNKVFLLAGEPGKTLVDAIAHQIHERASEWRAMPRLPLSASHVGTDLLAATQSDGEAADNLRKTDALTMRRAGFAIKLRDFEAYERDLTPDAWREHRQAFFRAFVQHVLVLPQFFDLAVYLPRVIRLATACEDFEALRKILRALEQLCKQVKQNCALGVKACPAEHVPLGNELMARWQSQLYTTVRESISAAFPPRLSKAGQQAWQAHMADYLPVLDVDVLLNWFLSPKGFQAEQARLFSFDLAHMPFRFIGLPSEMVAQRGIPAKKTATHCANAADLLPDNVIKGSQILAKLTRFKNLPHGLLFASRPYNLPELFILNKAAYEASEHAAMKAVVLAVRGFNLGEAAPSFDKHGVLQIPDDQPQRRYGIAVSSWKTRMASWTAAVMRMPDPDAERYARLCRLLDGVIAQPQHSRYLVLPELALPAHWFIRIARKLQGRGISLITGIEYLHASKARVRNQVWAALSHDGLGFPSLMIYRQDKQRPALHEEQELTRLAKLELKPDKAWQTPPILQHGDLRFALLVCSELTNISYRAALRGKVDALFVPEWNQDTETFNALVESAALDVHAYIIQCNDRQYGDSRIRAPFKESWQRDLLRVKGGVTDYCVIGEIDVQALRQFQSSHRSPTKPFKPVPDGFEIAFDRKVLPAEEG
;
A
#
# COMPACT_ATOMS: atom_id res chain seq x y z
N MET A 1 -16.71 37.28 -11.26
CA MET A 1 -17.79 36.27 -11.36
C MET A 1 -17.28 34.99 -10.75
N ILE A 2 -18.09 34.28 -9.96
CA ILE A 2 -17.76 32.95 -9.44
C ILE A 2 -18.69 31.97 -10.16
N PHE A 3 -18.11 30.97 -10.84
CA PHE A 3 -18.86 29.95 -11.56
C PHE A 3 -19.00 28.70 -10.68
N SER A 4 -20.20 28.12 -10.64
CA SER A 4 -20.44 26.83 -9.96
C SER A 4 -20.07 25.64 -10.85
N SER A 5 -20.09 25.84 -12.18
CA SER A 5 -19.74 24.84 -13.20
C SER A 5 -18.35 25.13 -13.75
N PRO A 6 -17.38 24.20 -13.61
CA PRO A 6 -16.06 24.36 -14.22
C PRO A 6 -16.10 24.45 -15.75
N ALA A 7 -17.12 23.85 -16.37
CA ALA A 7 -17.32 23.94 -17.82
C ALA A 7 -17.71 25.36 -18.25
N ASP A 8 -18.55 26.04 -17.47
CA ASP A 8 -18.96 27.43 -17.75
C ASP A 8 -17.81 28.40 -17.47
N GLU A 9 -17.03 28.13 -16.41
CA GLU A 9 -15.81 28.86 -16.10
C GLU A 9 -14.81 28.80 -17.27
N TRP A 10 -14.60 27.60 -17.83
CA TRP A 10 -13.74 27.41 -18.99
C TRP A 10 -14.26 28.07 -20.26
N ALA A 11 -15.56 27.96 -20.54
CA ALA A 11 -16.18 28.62 -21.68
C ALA A 11 -16.01 30.14 -21.60
N ASN A 12 -16.24 30.73 -20.42
CA ASN A 12 -16.01 32.15 -20.17
C ASN A 12 -14.53 32.52 -20.31
N ALA A 13 -13.60 31.71 -19.79
CA ALA A 13 -12.16 31.94 -19.96
C ALA A 13 -11.73 31.92 -21.43
N CYS A 14 -12.27 31.01 -22.24
CA CYS A 14 -12.03 30.97 -23.68
C CYS A 14 -12.60 32.21 -24.39
N HIS A 15 -13.79 32.65 -24.00
CA HIS A 15 -14.43 33.85 -24.56
C HIS A 15 -13.61 35.11 -24.29
N LEU A 16 -13.20 35.33 -23.04
CA LEU A 16 -12.37 36.47 -22.65
C LEU A 16 -11.03 36.52 -23.38
N LEU A 17 -10.40 35.37 -23.64
CA LEU A 17 -9.16 35.30 -24.41
C LEU A 17 -9.37 35.58 -25.91
N ALA A 18 -10.55 35.27 -26.44
CA ALA A 18 -10.88 35.50 -27.86
C ALA A 18 -11.27 36.96 -28.16
N GLU A 19 -11.83 37.68 -27.18
CA GLU A 19 -12.30 39.08 -27.32
C GLU A 19 -11.27 40.15 -26.90
N GLY A 20 -10.11 39.76 -26.38
CA GLY A 20 -9.06 40.71 -26.00
C GLY A 20 -8.41 41.43 -27.20
N ASP A 21 -7.70 42.53 -26.93
CA ASP A 21 -7.01 43.36 -27.94
C ASP A 21 -6.06 42.54 -28.86
N GLU A 22 -5.52 41.43 -28.35
CA GLU A 22 -4.87 40.37 -29.13
C GLU A 22 -5.60 39.03 -28.88
N PRO A 23 -6.30 38.45 -29.88
CA PRO A 23 -7.00 37.18 -29.71
C PRO A 23 -6.02 36.05 -29.38
N GLN A 24 -6.12 35.51 -28.17
CA GLN A 24 -5.28 34.42 -27.69
C GLN A 24 -6.11 33.13 -27.48
N ARG A 25 -5.42 31.99 -27.50
CA ARG A 25 -6.00 30.70 -27.15
C ARG A 25 -5.27 30.11 -25.95
N PRO A 26 -5.96 29.42 -25.03
CA PRO A 26 -5.29 28.64 -24.00
C PRO A 26 -4.23 27.70 -24.60
N LYS A 27 -3.07 27.59 -23.97
CA LYS A 27 -2.00 26.71 -24.45
C LYS A 27 -2.14 25.30 -23.86
N ALA A 28 -2.24 24.29 -24.72
CA ALA A 28 -2.13 22.88 -24.34
C ALA A 28 -0.69 22.39 -24.62
N GLU A 29 0.09 22.21 -23.56
CA GLU A 29 1.49 21.81 -23.65
C GLU A 29 1.68 20.32 -23.33
N PHE A 30 2.16 19.55 -24.31
CA PHE A 30 2.43 18.12 -24.21
C PHE A 30 3.87 17.83 -23.80
N ARG A 31 4.10 16.70 -23.13
CA ARG A 31 5.45 16.21 -22.81
C ARG A 31 5.76 14.95 -23.60
N VAL A 32 6.98 14.83 -24.10
CA VAL A 32 7.46 13.59 -24.73
C VAL A 32 7.63 12.53 -23.66
N MET A 33 6.96 11.39 -23.85
CA MET A 33 7.04 10.20 -23.01
C MET A 33 7.59 9.05 -23.86
N ALA A 34 8.35 8.14 -23.26
CA ALA A 34 8.95 7.05 -24.00
C ALA A 34 7.92 5.94 -24.28
N GLN A 35 7.93 5.42 -25.52
CA GLN A 35 7.27 4.18 -25.92
C GLN A 35 8.35 3.24 -26.47
N CYS A 36 9.09 2.62 -25.56
CA CYS A 36 10.22 1.77 -25.91
C CYS A 36 9.77 0.39 -26.39
N SER A 37 10.54 -0.21 -27.31
CA SER A 37 10.36 -1.62 -27.67
C SER A 37 10.72 -2.55 -26.51
N VAL A 38 10.22 -3.79 -26.55
CA VAL A 38 10.59 -4.83 -25.59
C VAL A 38 12.11 -5.05 -25.59
N ASP A 39 12.74 -5.07 -26.77
CA ASP A 39 14.20 -5.24 -26.90
C ASP A 39 14.97 -4.13 -26.18
N PHE A 40 14.46 -2.88 -26.22
CA PHE A 40 15.11 -1.78 -25.51
C PHE A 40 14.93 -1.91 -23.99
N HIS A 41 13.79 -2.43 -23.52
CA HIS A 41 13.61 -2.78 -22.11
C HIS A 41 14.54 -3.92 -21.67
N VAL A 42 14.73 -4.94 -22.51
CA VAL A 42 15.68 -6.04 -22.25
C VAL A 42 17.11 -5.51 -22.18
N LEU A 43 17.53 -4.68 -23.14
CA LEU A 43 18.84 -4.04 -23.13
C LEU A 43 19.02 -3.15 -21.89
N SER A 44 18.00 -2.39 -21.50
CA SER A 44 17.99 -1.57 -20.29
C SER A 44 18.18 -2.42 -19.03
N ALA A 45 17.49 -3.56 -18.93
CA ALA A 45 17.64 -4.48 -17.79
C ALA A 45 19.04 -5.10 -17.75
N LEU A 46 19.53 -5.59 -18.90
CA LEU A 46 20.87 -6.17 -19.02
C LEU A 46 21.96 -5.15 -18.65
N TRP A 47 21.86 -3.92 -19.17
CA TRP A 47 22.81 -2.86 -18.84
C TRP A 47 22.81 -2.54 -17.34
N MET A 48 21.65 -2.46 -16.68
CA MET A 48 21.60 -2.23 -15.23
C MET A 48 22.25 -3.37 -14.43
N LEU A 49 22.05 -4.62 -14.86
CA LEU A 49 22.57 -5.81 -14.18
C LEU A 49 24.08 -5.98 -14.32
N GLU A 50 24.66 -5.54 -15.44
CA GLU A 50 26.08 -5.77 -15.75
C GLU A 50 26.97 -4.52 -15.61
N VAL A 51 26.38 -3.32 -15.73
CA VAL A 51 27.11 -2.04 -15.79
C VAL A 51 26.50 -0.97 -14.90
N GLY A 52 25.21 -0.69 -15.04
CA GLY A 52 24.53 0.42 -14.35
C GLY A 52 24.64 0.34 -12.82
N HIS A 53 24.75 -0.86 -12.25
CA HIS A 53 24.97 -1.01 -10.81
C HIS A 53 26.34 -0.53 -10.31
N LEU A 54 27.35 -0.45 -11.18
CA LEU A 54 28.66 0.10 -10.87
C LEU A 54 28.54 1.61 -10.69
N PHE A 55 27.85 2.27 -11.64
CA PHE A 55 27.55 3.70 -11.54
C PHE A 55 26.67 4.05 -10.33
N ASP A 56 25.64 3.24 -10.03
CA ASP A 56 24.81 3.43 -8.82
C ASP A 56 25.58 3.21 -7.51
N ALA A 57 26.66 2.42 -7.51
CA ALA A 57 27.48 2.18 -6.32
C ALA A 57 28.28 3.43 -5.90
N GLU A 58 28.68 4.25 -6.88
CA GLU A 58 29.46 5.48 -6.66
C GLU A 58 28.64 6.66 -6.13
N LEU A 59 27.31 6.51 -6.04
CA LEU A 59 26.42 7.47 -5.41
C LEU A 59 26.50 7.36 -3.89
N SER A 60 26.76 8.49 -3.22
CA SER A 60 26.84 8.55 -1.76
C SER A 60 25.48 8.31 -1.08
N GLY A 61 25.49 8.27 0.25
CA GLY A 61 24.29 8.07 1.06
C GLY A 61 23.28 9.23 0.98
N CYS A 62 23.66 10.38 0.43
CA CYS A 62 22.76 11.52 0.24
C CYS A 62 21.76 11.30 -0.91
N ALA A 63 22.03 10.37 -1.84
CA ALA A 63 21.14 10.04 -2.95
C ALA A 63 20.13 8.95 -2.54
N PHE A 64 18.88 9.34 -2.32
CA PHE A 64 17.80 8.45 -1.86
C PHE A 64 16.95 7.88 -3.00
N GLY A 65 16.75 8.66 -4.06
CA GLY A 65 15.89 8.28 -5.19
C GLY A 65 16.56 7.26 -6.11
N ASN A 66 15.75 6.44 -6.80
CA ASN A 66 16.17 5.54 -7.88
C ASN A 66 17.40 4.65 -7.58
N ARG A 67 17.61 4.26 -6.32
CA ARG A 67 18.70 3.35 -5.94
C ARG A 67 18.35 1.90 -6.29
N LEU A 68 19.32 1.16 -6.83
CA LEU A 68 19.12 -0.23 -7.21
C LEU A 68 19.03 -1.15 -5.97
N ARG A 69 18.29 -2.25 -6.10
CA ARG A 69 18.19 -3.26 -5.03
C ARG A 69 19.43 -4.14 -5.00
N ARG A 70 20.11 -4.09 -3.87
CA ARG A 70 21.30 -4.90 -3.61
C ARG A 70 20.98 -6.13 -2.78
N THR A 71 21.89 -7.10 -2.80
CA THR A 71 21.91 -8.24 -1.88
C THR A 71 22.10 -7.78 -0.43
N GLN A 72 21.80 -8.64 0.55
CA GLN A 72 21.90 -8.28 1.97
C GLN A 72 23.31 -7.85 2.39
N ASP A 73 24.35 -8.41 1.77
CA ASP A 73 25.76 -8.03 1.99
C ASP A 73 26.16 -6.72 1.28
N GLY A 74 25.26 -6.13 0.49
CA GLY A 74 25.48 -4.90 -0.28
C GLY A 74 26.39 -5.06 -1.50
N ARG A 75 26.97 -6.23 -1.74
CA ARG A 75 28.05 -6.42 -2.73
C ARG A 75 27.53 -6.55 -4.16
N GLY A 76 26.34 -7.10 -4.37
CA GLY A 76 25.77 -7.34 -5.70
C GLY A 76 24.32 -6.88 -5.82
N ILE A 77 23.76 -7.01 -7.02
CA ILE A 77 22.32 -6.79 -7.28
C ILE A 77 21.53 -8.05 -6.99
N ASN A 78 20.36 -7.90 -6.36
CA ASN A 78 19.45 -9.03 -6.18
C ASN A 78 18.72 -9.33 -7.51
N LYS A 79 19.25 -10.29 -8.27
CA LYS A 79 18.67 -10.73 -9.56
C LYS A 79 17.26 -11.33 -9.45
N LEU A 80 16.86 -11.76 -8.25
CA LEU A 80 15.54 -12.36 -7.99
C LEU A 80 14.54 -11.37 -7.40
N SER A 81 14.93 -10.11 -7.14
CA SER A 81 14.02 -9.15 -6.51
C SER A 81 12.89 -8.72 -7.43
N LEU A 82 11.71 -8.51 -6.86
CA LEU A 82 10.56 -7.92 -7.56
C LEU A 82 10.85 -6.44 -7.88
N GLY A 83 11.30 -6.20 -9.12
CA GLY A 83 11.72 -4.90 -9.64
C GLY A 83 13.16 -4.54 -9.30
N SER A 84 13.77 -3.67 -10.12
CA SER A 84 15.20 -3.33 -10.02
C SER A 84 15.53 -2.31 -8.93
N PHE A 85 14.57 -1.46 -8.54
CA PHE A 85 14.79 -0.32 -7.63
C PHE A 85 14.20 -0.56 -6.24
N GLN A 86 14.80 0.09 -5.24
CA GLN A 86 14.25 0.15 -3.89
C GLN A 86 12.83 0.76 -3.91
N PRO A 87 11.88 0.30 -3.07
CA PRO A 87 10.54 0.87 -3.01
C PRO A 87 10.58 2.36 -2.66
N TYR A 88 10.11 3.21 -3.56
CA TYR A 88 10.25 4.67 -3.52
C TYR A 88 9.76 5.34 -2.23
N LEU A 89 8.71 4.77 -1.59
CA LEU A 89 8.02 5.40 -0.45
C LEU A 89 8.92 5.61 0.77
N LYS A 90 9.72 4.61 1.13
CA LYS A 90 10.56 4.67 2.33
C LYS A 90 11.74 5.63 2.16
N PRO A 91 12.57 5.53 1.09
CA PRO A 91 13.65 6.47 0.85
C PRO A 91 13.16 7.92 0.72
N PHE A 92 12.02 8.15 0.07
CA PHE A 92 11.42 9.50 -0.01
C PHE A 92 11.05 10.05 1.38
N ARG A 93 10.42 9.22 2.21
CA ARG A 93 10.10 9.59 3.60
C ARG A 93 11.36 9.84 4.41
N ASP A 94 12.34 8.94 4.34
CA ASP A 94 13.59 9.05 5.08
C ASP A 94 14.36 10.33 4.66
N TRP A 95 14.41 10.65 3.36
CA TRP A 95 14.98 11.89 2.82
C TRP A 95 14.34 13.15 3.41
N ARG A 96 13.00 13.20 3.45
CA ARG A 96 12.27 14.36 3.95
C ARG A 96 12.33 14.45 5.47
N ASP A 97 12.00 13.35 6.16
CA ASP A 97 11.80 13.31 7.61
C ASP A 97 13.14 13.51 8.34
N LYS A 98 14.27 13.01 7.81
CA LYS A 98 15.61 13.30 8.36
C LYS A 98 15.98 14.77 8.22
N GLY A 99 15.65 15.41 7.10
CA GLY A 99 15.88 16.85 6.92
C GLY A 99 15.10 17.69 7.95
N ILE A 100 13.82 17.40 8.15
CA ILE A 100 12.98 18.06 9.17
C ILE A 100 13.50 17.81 10.58
N ALA A 101 13.87 16.57 10.92
CA ALA A 101 14.44 16.23 12.22
C ALA A 101 15.76 16.97 12.50
N THR A 102 16.58 17.16 11.46
CA THR A 102 17.83 17.93 11.57
C THR A 102 17.55 19.42 11.81
N MET A 103 16.57 20.01 11.11
CA MET A 103 16.15 21.40 11.36
C MET A 103 15.70 21.60 12.81
N ARG A 104 14.86 20.69 13.34
CA ARG A 104 14.41 20.71 14.74
C ARG A 104 15.58 20.64 15.71
N SER A 105 16.43 19.61 15.56
CA SER A 105 17.57 19.39 16.47
C SER A 105 18.53 20.58 16.49
N ALA A 106 18.76 21.22 15.34
CA ALA A 106 19.61 22.40 15.25
C ALA A 106 18.97 23.64 15.91
N LEU A 107 17.67 23.87 15.71
CA LEU A 107 16.93 24.96 16.37
C LEU A 107 16.83 24.74 17.89
N ASP A 108 16.70 23.49 18.35
CA ASP A 108 16.71 23.13 19.76
C ASP A 108 18.08 23.38 20.40
N ALA A 109 19.16 23.17 19.64
CA ALA A 109 20.51 23.55 20.04
C ALA A 109 20.78 25.07 19.96
N GLY A 110 19.76 25.89 19.68
CA GLY A 110 19.86 27.35 19.62
C GLY A 110 20.54 27.90 18.36
N LYS A 111 20.78 27.07 17.34
CA LYS A 111 21.42 27.49 16.09
C LYS A 111 20.46 28.27 15.20
N LYS A 112 20.96 29.28 14.49
CA LYS A 112 20.27 29.89 13.35
C LYS A 112 20.53 29.02 12.12
N ILE A 113 19.50 28.63 11.39
CA ILE A 113 19.63 27.73 10.24
C ILE A 113 19.08 28.35 8.96
N VAL A 114 19.62 27.90 7.84
CA VAL A 114 19.08 28.14 6.50
C VAL A 114 18.75 26.79 5.87
N ALA A 115 17.53 26.64 5.36
CA ALA A 115 17.12 25.45 4.61
C ALA A 115 16.76 25.83 3.17
N LEU A 116 17.25 25.06 2.20
CA LEU A 116 17.01 25.24 0.77
C LEU A 116 16.33 23.99 0.22
N THR A 117 15.22 24.18 -0.50
CA THR A 117 14.62 23.17 -1.37
C THR A 117 14.74 23.62 -2.82
N ALA A 118 15.21 22.74 -3.70
CA ALA A 118 15.39 23.05 -5.13
C ALA A 118 15.03 21.85 -6.01
N ASP A 119 14.54 22.11 -7.24
CA ASP A 119 14.25 21.09 -8.27
C ASP A 119 14.84 21.48 -9.63
N VAL A 120 15.25 20.49 -10.42
CA VAL A 120 15.74 20.72 -11.79
C VAL A 120 14.58 20.78 -12.76
N SER A 121 14.53 21.83 -13.58
CA SER A 121 13.44 22.01 -14.53
C SER A 121 13.59 21.10 -15.76
N SER A 122 12.55 20.30 -16.03
CA SER A 122 12.48 19.40 -17.19
C SER A 122 13.67 18.42 -17.26
N PHE A 123 14.14 17.94 -16.11
CA PHE A 123 15.43 17.24 -15.96
C PHE A 123 15.67 16.13 -17.00
N TYR A 124 14.73 15.19 -17.14
CA TYR A 124 14.87 14.11 -18.12
C TYR A 124 14.84 14.60 -19.58
N HIS A 125 14.11 15.68 -19.88
CA HIS A 125 13.99 16.21 -21.25
C HIS A 125 15.20 17.06 -21.67
N GLU A 126 16.04 17.47 -20.71
CA GLU A 126 17.19 18.35 -20.93
C GLU A 126 18.55 17.68 -20.65
N LEU A 127 18.55 16.48 -20.07
CA LEU A 127 19.76 15.71 -19.80
C LEU A 127 20.10 14.78 -20.96
N ASN A 128 21.25 14.99 -21.61
CA ASN A 128 21.75 14.10 -22.65
C ASN A 128 22.61 12.99 -22.05
N PRO A 129 22.54 11.75 -22.55
CA PRO A 129 23.29 10.61 -21.98
C PRO A 129 24.77 10.59 -22.36
N GLY A 130 25.24 11.52 -23.23
CA GLY A 130 26.58 11.53 -23.79
C GLY A 130 27.70 11.61 -22.74
N PHE A 131 27.46 12.30 -21.62
CA PHE A 131 28.43 12.43 -20.53
C PHE A 131 28.88 11.08 -19.94
N MET A 132 28.04 10.04 -20.02
CA MET A 132 28.37 8.70 -19.54
C MET A 132 29.52 8.06 -20.33
N LEU A 133 29.85 8.58 -21.52
CA LEU A 133 31.00 8.14 -22.32
C LEU A 133 32.23 9.03 -22.15
N ASN A 134 32.11 10.14 -21.44
CA ASN A 134 33.19 11.11 -21.27
C ASN A 134 34.18 10.63 -20.19
N PRO A 135 35.49 10.42 -20.50
CA PRO A 135 36.48 10.00 -19.52
C PRO A 135 36.62 10.95 -18.32
N ALA A 136 36.40 12.26 -18.52
CA ALA A 136 36.43 13.24 -17.45
C ALA A 136 35.37 12.95 -16.37
N PHE A 137 34.23 12.38 -16.78
CA PHE A 137 33.19 11.96 -15.85
C PHE A 137 33.42 10.54 -15.32
N VAL A 138 33.55 9.55 -16.20
CA VAL A 138 33.61 8.14 -15.80
C VAL A 138 34.84 7.84 -14.94
N THR A 139 36.01 8.27 -15.39
CA THR A 139 37.27 8.04 -14.68
C THR A 139 37.61 9.22 -13.77
N GLY A 140 37.45 10.45 -14.24
CA GLY A 140 37.82 11.65 -13.49
C GLY A 140 36.93 11.92 -12.27
N VAL A 141 35.60 11.93 -12.47
CA VAL A 141 34.64 12.10 -11.36
C VAL A 141 34.44 10.78 -10.64
N LEU A 142 33.93 9.74 -11.31
CA LEU A 142 33.49 8.53 -10.61
C LEU A 142 34.61 7.55 -10.25
N GLY A 143 35.81 7.66 -10.84
CA GLY A 143 36.90 6.72 -10.58
C GLY A 143 36.61 5.29 -11.08
N LEU A 144 35.69 5.13 -12.03
CA LEU A 144 35.25 3.81 -12.50
C LEU A 144 36.12 3.28 -13.63
N GLU A 145 36.53 2.02 -13.50
CA GLU A 145 37.17 1.23 -14.55
C GLU A 145 36.24 0.08 -14.96
N LEU A 146 35.96 -0.01 -16.27
CA LEU A 146 35.07 -1.03 -16.83
C LEU A 146 35.88 -2.12 -17.53
N ALA A 147 35.52 -3.39 -17.31
CA ALA A 147 36.06 -4.49 -18.09
C ALA A 147 35.66 -4.34 -19.58
N ALA A 148 36.42 -4.96 -20.50
CA ALA A 148 36.21 -4.79 -21.93
C ALA A 148 34.76 -5.10 -22.40
N HIS A 149 34.15 -6.16 -21.86
CA HIS A 149 32.77 -6.52 -22.17
C HIS A 149 31.75 -5.52 -21.60
N GLN A 150 31.97 -5.02 -20.38
CA GLN A 150 31.16 -3.97 -19.74
C GLN A 150 31.26 -2.66 -20.53
N ALA A 151 32.46 -2.24 -20.92
CA ALA A 151 32.67 -1.05 -21.72
C ALA A 151 31.96 -1.12 -23.08
N LYS A 152 31.95 -2.30 -23.73
CA LYS A 152 31.20 -2.54 -24.97
C LYS A 152 29.70 -2.40 -24.75
N LEU A 153 29.14 -3.09 -23.76
CA LEU A 153 27.70 -3.02 -23.43
C LEU A 153 27.30 -1.60 -23.04
N HIS A 154 28.12 -0.93 -22.24
CA HIS A 154 27.94 0.46 -21.83
C HIS A 154 27.82 1.38 -23.05
N ARG A 155 28.80 1.31 -23.97
CA ARG A 155 28.77 2.10 -25.21
C ARG A 155 27.53 1.83 -26.05
N MET A 156 27.17 0.56 -26.24
CA MET A 156 25.98 0.18 -27.01
C MET A 156 24.70 0.76 -26.39
N PHE A 157 24.56 0.70 -25.07
CA PHE A 157 23.38 1.23 -24.39
C PHE A 157 23.28 2.75 -24.47
N ILE A 158 24.39 3.48 -24.24
CA ILE A 158 24.37 4.94 -24.35
C ILE A 158 24.09 5.39 -25.79
N GLN A 159 24.65 4.70 -26.79
CA GLN A 159 24.32 4.96 -28.19
C GLN A 159 22.84 4.70 -28.52
N ALA A 160 22.22 3.69 -27.90
CA ALA A 160 20.78 3.45 -28.04
C ALA A 160 19.94 4.60 -27.43
N LEU A 161 20.35 5.17 -26.30
CA LEU A 161 19.69 6.36 -25.72
C LEU A 161 19.83 7.59 -26.64
N LEU A 162 21.01 7.81 -27.23
CA LEU A 162 21.24 8.90 -28.19
C LEU A 162 20.39 8.72 -29.46
N ALA A 163 20.33 7.50 -29.99
CA ALA A 163 19.50 7.17 -31.15
C ALA A 163 18.02 7.38 -30.86
N TRP A 164 17.55 7.01 -29.65
CA TRP A 164 16.19 7.31 -29.21
C TRP A 164 15.93 8.82 -29.17
N ALA A 165 16.82 9.60 -28.55
CA ALA A 165 16.68 11.05 -28.44
C ALA A 165 16.59 11.71 -29.82
N ALA A 166 17.45 11.31 -30.75
CA ALA A 166 17.47 11.76 -32.14
C ALA A 166 16.18 11.43 -32.92
N ALA A 167 15.49 10.34 -32.56
CA ALA A 167 14.21 9.97 -33.17
C ALA A 167 13.01 10.76 -32.60
N THR A 168 13.19 11.51 -31.51
CA THR A 168 12.12 12.34 -30.92
C THR A 168 12.12 13.77 -31.46
N PRO A 169 11.01 14.52 -31.34
CA PRO A 169 10.98 15.96 -31.65
C PRO A 169 11.97 16.79 -30.84
N LEU A 170 12.35 16.34 -29.63
CA LEU A 170 13.29 17.07 -28.77
C LEU A 170 14.73 17.00 -29.28
N LYS A 171 15.10 15.92 -30.00
CA LYS A 171 16.48 15.62 -30.42
C LYS A 171 17.50 15.52 -29.27
N LYS A 172 17.03 15.50 -28.02
CA LYS A 172 17.79 15.51 -26.78
C LYS A 172 16.99 14.85 -25.66
N GLY A 173 17.64 14.62 -24.52
CA GLY A 173 16.99 14.09 -23.32
C GLY A 173 17.03 12.57 -23.19
N LEU A 174 16.53 12.08 -22.07
CA LEU A 174 16.39 10.66 -21.72
C LEU A 174 14.94 10.17 -21.90
N PRO A 175 14.75 8.88 -22.26
CA PRO A 175 13.44 8.27 -22.32
C PRO A 175 12.81 8.19 -20.92
N VAL A 176 11.80 9.03 -20.68
CA VAL A 176 10.98 8.99 -19.45
C VAL A 176 10.13 7.73 -19.45
N GLY A 177 10.38 6.84 -18.48
CA GLY A 177 9.69 5.55 -18.33
C GLY A 177 10.59 4.33 -18.61
N LEU A 178 11.75 4.52 -19.23
CA LEU A 178 12.76 3.45 -19.35
C LEU A 178 13.52 3.33 -18.01
N PRO A 179 13.55 2.13 -17.37
CA PRO A 179 14.17 1.96 -16.06
C PRO A 179 15.62 2.45 -15.97
N ALA A 180 16.47 2.13 -16.94
CA ALA A 180 17.88 2.53 -16.91
C ALA A 180 18.08 4.06 -17.03
N SER A 181 17.14 4.81 -17.63
CA SER A 181 17.18 6.28 -17.64
C SER A 181 17.21 6.84 -16.23
N ALA A 182 16.55 6.18 -15.28
CA ALA A 182 16.52 6.58 -13.88
C ALA A 182 17.91 6.51 -13.23
N VAL A 183 18.72 5.51 -13.60
CA VAL A 183 20.11 5.38 -13.13
C VAL A 183 20.98 6.46 -13.77
N VAL A 184 20.89 6.64 -15.09
CA VAL A 184 21.67 7.66 -15.83
C VAL A 184 21.37 9.06 -15.27
N ALA A 185 20.09 9.39 -15.08
CA ALA A 185 19.67 10.67 -14.52
C ALA A 185 20.20 10.88 -13.09
N ASN A 186 20.15 9.85 -12.24
CA ASN A 186 20.59 9.97 -10.86
C ASN A 186 22.11 10.19 -10.75
N VAL A 187 22.87 9.57 -11.64
CA VAL A 187 24.35 9.61 -11.69
C VAL A 187 24.88 10.94 -12.22
N ALA A 188 24.14 11.63 -13.09
CA ALA A 188 24.53 12.94 -13.63
C ALA A 188 24.83 13.99 -12.56
N LEU A 189 24.22 13.86 -11.37
CA LEU A 189 24.37 14.81 -10.26
C LEU A 189 25.41 14.36 -9.21
N ALA A 190 26.16 13.29 -9.44
CA ALA A 190 27.13 12.76 -8.47
C ALA A 190 28.24 13.77 -8.09
N GLU A 191 28.73 14.55 -9.04
CA GLU A 191 29.73 15.60 -8.74
C GLU A 191 29.12 16.73 -7.91
N LEU A 192 27.89 17.15 -8.23
CA LEU A 192 27.15 18.15 -7.45
C LEU A 192 26.98 17.68 -6.00
N ASP A 193 26.58 16.42 -5.81
CA ASP A 193 26.41 15.83 -4.48
C ASP A 193 27.71 15.94 -3.66
N ARG A 194 28.85 15.57 -4.25
CA ARG A 194 30.18 15.61 -3.62
C ARG A 194 30.64 17.03 -3.32
N ILE A 195 30.38 17.97 -4.22
CA ILE A 195 30.67 19.40 -4.00
C ILE A 195 29.93 19.89 -2.75
N VAL A 196 28.63 19.59 -2.64
CA VAL A 196 27.83 20.03 -1.50
C VAL A 196 28.30 19.36 -0.20
N GLU A 197 28.49 18.04 -0.20
CA GLU A 197 28.96 17.30 0.99
C GLU A 197 30.34 17.79 1.47
N GLN A 198 31.29 17.99 0.54
CA GLN A 198 32.69 18.29 0.89
C GLN A 198 32.97 19.78 1.08
N GLN A 199 32.37 20.66 0.29
CA GLN A 199 32.70 22.10 0.30
C GLN A 199 31.73 22.93 1.14
N CYS A 200 30.45 22.52 1.24
CA CYS A 200 29.45 23.25 2.02
C CYS A 200 29.34 22.72 3.46
N ALA A 201 29.74 21.47 3.72
CA ALA A 201 29.65 20.80 5.03
C ALA A 201 28.31 21.04 5.77
N PRO A 202 27.18 20.70 5.15
CA PRO A 202 25.87 21.04 5.69
C PRO A 202 25.50 20.20 6.91
N LEU A 203 24.54 20.69 7.70
CA LEU A 203 23.91 19.91 8.77
C LEU A 203 23.14 18.72 8.18
N TYR A 204 22.53 18.92 7.01
CA TYR A 204 21.88 17.87 6.25
C TYR A 204 21.93 18.19 4.75
N TYR A 205 22.27 17.19 3.94
CA TYR A 205 22.08 17.22 2.50
C TYR A 205 21.48 15.91 2.04
N GLY A 206 20.43 16.00 1.23
CA GLY A 206 19.82 14.83 0.63
C GLY A 206 19.17 15.17 -0.69
N ARG A 207 19.25 14.25 -1.64
CA ARG A 207 18.65 14.36 -2.96
C ARG A 207 17.76 13.18 -3.26
N TYR A 208 16.55 13.46 -3.75
CA TYR A 208 15.63 12.47 -4.27
C TYR A 208 15.49 12.67 -5.79
N VAL A 209 16.42 12.06 -6.54
CA VAL A 209 16.58 12.32 -7.98
C VAL A 209 16.90 13.79 -8.24
N ASP A 210 16.01 14.63 -8.74
CA ASP A 210 16.25 16.05 -8.98
C ASP A 210 15.81 16.96 -7.81
N ASP A 211 15.04 16.42 -6.85
CA ASP A 211 14.63 17.14 -5.65
C ASP A 211 15.78 17.22 -4.63
N ILE A 212 16.24 18.42 -4.31
CA ILE A 212 17.32 18.68 -3.35
C ILE A 212 16.74 19.28 -2.06
N LEU A 213 17.24 18.81 -0.92
CA LEU A 213 17.04 19.41 0.40
C LEU A 213 18.39 19.62 1.08
N LEU A 214 18.69 20.87 1.42
CA LEU A 214 19.92 21.30 2.07
C LEU A 214 19.59 22.07 3.34
N VAL A 215 20.25 21.75 4.46
CA VAL A 215 20.12 22.45 5.74
C VAL A 215 21.51 22.82 6.24
N MET A 216 21.74 24.09 6.51
CA MET A 216 23.03 24.61 6.97
C MET A 216 22.83 25.54 8.17
N GLU A 217 23.88 25.69 8.97
CA GLU A 217 23.94 26.75 9.97
C GLU A 217 24.14 28.10 9.26
N ASN A 218 23.33 29.10 9.62
CA ASN A 218 23.42 30.45 9.05
C ASN A 218 24.50 31.28 9.76
N ALA A 219 25.73 30.78 9.80
CA ALA A 219 26.88 31.48 10.41
C ALA A 219 27.28 32.74 9.63
N ALA A 220 27.08 32.74 8.30
CA ALA A 220 27.39 33.86 7.42
C ALA A 220 26.34 34.99 7.44
N GLY A 221 25.22 34.80 8.14
CA GLY A 221 24.19 35.83 8.31
C GLY A 221 23.40 36.17 7.04
N PHE A 222 23.10 35.16 6.20
CA PHE A 222 22.32 35.30 4.97
C PHE A 222 20.99 36.00 5.23
N ARG A 223 20.67 37.00 4.40
CA ARG A 223 19.41 37.77 4.44
C ARG A 223 18.55 37.58 3.20
N SER A 224 19.09 36.97 2.14
CA SER A 224 18.39 36.77 0.88
C SER A 224 18.75 35.44 0.21
N THR A 225 17.86 34.97 -0.68
CA THR A 225 18.10 33.79 -1.53
C THR A 225 19.33 33.97 -2.42
N SER A 226 19.54 35.18 -2.95
CA SER A 226 20.69 35.48 -3.82
C SER A 226 22.01 35.36 -3.06
N GLU A 227 22.10 35.89 -1.83
CA GLU A 227 23.31 35.75 -1.00
C GLU A 227 23.67 34.29 -0.71
N LEU A 228 22.65 33.44 -0.48
CA LEU A 228 22.87 32.01 -0.30
C LEU A 228 23.45 31.36 -1.56
N TRP A 229 22.90 31.67 -2.74
CA TRP A 229 23.39 31.11 -4.00
C TRP A 229 24.80 31.58 -4.34
N GLU A 230 25.10 32.87 -4.18
CA GLU A 230 26.46 33.39 -4.35
C GLU A 230 27.47 32.69 -3.43
N TRP A 231 27.07 32.43 -2.18
CA TRP A 231 27.90 31.70 -1.24
C TRP A 231 28.15 30.24 -1.67
N LEU A 232 27.15 29.60 -2.27
CA LEU A 232 27.27 28.26 -2.86
C LEU A 232 28.13 28.27 -4.13
N PHE A 233 28.03 29.30 -4.98
CA PHE A 233 28.84 29.45 -6.20
C PHE A 233 30.32 29.58 -5.87
N ALA A 234 30.67 30.37 -4.85
CA ALA A 234 32.04 30.50 -4.38
C ALA A 234 32.66 29.14 -3.94
N ARG A 235 31.83 28.15 -3.62
CA ARG A 235 32.22 26.80 -3.18
C ARG A 235 31.94 25.71 -4.21
N SER A 236 31.44 26.08 -5.39
CA SER A 236 31.05 25.13 -6.44
C SER A 236 32.20 24.73 -7.37
N ARG A 237 33.41 25.27 -7.15
CA ARG A 237 34.57 25.12 -8.07
C ARG A 237 34.25 25.57 -9.50
N GLY A 238 33.40 26.60 -9.63
CA GLY A 238 32.97 27.14 -10.93
C GLY A 238 31.95 26.28 -11.67
N LYS A 239 31.39 25.23 -11.04
CA LYS A 239 30.41 24.33 -11.67
C LYS A 239 28.96 24.76 -11.48
N LEU A 240 28.69 25.64 -10.51
CA LEU A 240 27.40 26.30 -10.33
C LEU A 240 27.54 27.80 -10.55
N GLY A 241 26.57 28.40 -11.24
CA GLY A 241 26.48 29.84 -11.44
C GLY A 241 25.10 30.29 -11.92
N TRP A 242 24.93 31.60 -12.07
CA TRP A 242 23.75 32.17 -12.73
C TRP A 242 23.77 31.87 -14.22
N VAL A 243 22.64 31.42 -14.77
CA VAL A 243 22.51 31.25 -16.22
C VAL A 243 22.56 32.62 -16.89
N ALA A 244 23.41 32.78 -17.91
CA ALA A 244 23.54 34.04 -18.65
C ALA A 244 22.18 34.51 -19.20
N GLN A 245 21.93 35.83 -19.19
CA GLN A 245 20.69 36.46 -19.66
C GLN A 245 19.41 36.11 -18.87
N SER A 246 19.52 35.44 -17.71
CA SER A 246 18.36 35.07 -16.88
C SER A 246 17.99 36.08 -15.78
N GLU A 247 18.68 37.22 -15.64
CA GLU A 247 18.45 38.22 -14.57
C GLU A 247 18.36 37.59 -13.15
N HIS A 248 19.26 36.65 -12.83
CA HIS A 248 19.27 35.89 -11.56
C HIS A 248 17.99 35.04 -11.31
N LYS A 249 17.29 34.63 -12.37
CA LYS A 249 16.09 33.78 -12.28
C LYS A 249 16.39 32.29 -12.41
N GLN A 250 17.56 31.89 -12.89
CA GLN A 250 17.94 30.49 -13.06
C GLN A 250 19.39 30.23 -12.62
N ILE A 251 19.59 29.11 -11.92
CA ILE A 251 20.91 28.61 -11.52
C ILE A 251 21.25 27.43 -12.43
N GLY A 252 22.43 27.44 -13.05
CA GLY A 252 22.93 26.37 -13.90
C GLY A 252 23.96 25.51 -13.17
N PHE A 253 23.89 24.19 -13.36
CA PHE A 253 24.98 23.25 -13.08
C PHE A 253 25.62 22.83 -14.41
N GLU A 254 26.82 23.35 -14.68
CA GLU A 254 27.45 23.31 -16.01
C GLU A 254 28.89 22.77 -15.96
N PRO A 255 29.11 21.52 -15.54
CA PRO A 255 30.42 20.90 -15.74
C PRO A 255 30.68 20.63 -17.22
N ASP A 256 31.95 20.70 -17.63
CA ASP A 256 32.39 20.54 -19.03
C ASP A 256 31.86 19.26 -19.70
N TYR A 257 31.70 18.17 -18.93
CA TYR A 257 31.20 16.90 -19.44
C TYR A 257 29.67 16.88 -19.68
N LEU A 258 28.92 17.88 -19.21
CA LEU A 258 27.47 18.08 -19.44
C LEU A 258 27.19 19.29 -20.35
N SER A 259 28.16 19.74 -21.15
CA SER A 259 28.04 20.96 -21.97
C SER A 259 26.88 20.95 -22.98
N ASP A 260 26.38 19.76 -23.34
CA ASP A 260 25.25 19.58 -24.25
C ASP A 260 23.91 19.46 -23.51
N SER A 261 23.91 19.46 -22.17
CA SER A 261 22.74 19.28 -21.31
C SER A 261 22.37 20.58 -20.60
N ARG A 262 21.10 20.72 -20.17
CA ARG A 262 20.65 21.90 -19.41
C ARG A 262 20.11 21.51 -18.04
N ILE A 263 20.96 21.61 -17.02
CA ILE A 263 20.59 21.32 -15.62
C ILE A 263 20.36 22.63 -14.90
N HIS A 264 19.15 23.18 -15.06
CA HIS A 264 18.79 24.48 -14.50
C HIS A 264 17.79 24.34 -13.34
N PHE A 265 18.11 24.98 -12.23
CA PHE A 265 17.19 25.18 -11.10
C PHE A 265 16.44 26.51 -11.31
N ALA A 266 15.12 26.44 -11.38
CA ALA A 266 14.30 27.64 -11.54
C ALA A 266 14.16 28.33 -10.19
N ASN A 267 14.65 29.56 -10.06
CA ASN A 267 14.67 30.28 -8.78
C ASN A 267 13.25 30.52 -8.23
N ALA A 268 12.24 30.66 -9.10
CA ALA A 268 10.83 30.76 -8.71
C ALA A 268 10.27 29.50 -8.02
N LYS A 269 10.88 28.33 -8.25
CA LYS A 269 10.51 27.07 -7.60
C LYS A 269 11.34 26.79 -6.37
N ASN A 270 12.58 27.28 -6.34
CA ASN A 270 13.47 27.16 -5.20
C ASN A 270 12.89 27.92 -3.99
N LYS A 271 13.09 27.38 -2.79
CA LYS A 271 12.66 28.05 -1.55
C LYS A 271 13.75 28.02 -0.52
N VAL A 272 13.92 29.15 0.13
CA VAL A 272 14.89 29.35 1.20
C VAL A 272 14.14 29.72 2.47
N PHE A 273 14.43 29.00 3.54
CA PHE A 273 13.87 29.21 4.87
C PHE A 273 14.97 29.68 5.79
N LEU A 274 14.86 30.90 6.30
CA LEU A 274 15.72 31.43 7.34
C LEU A 274 15.02 31.20 8.68
N LEU A 275 15.51 30.27 9.49
CA LEU A 275 14.84 29.81 10.70
C LEU A 275 15.73 30.10 11.92
N ALA A 276 15.13 30.69 12.95
CA ALA A 276 15.81 30.99 14.20
C ALA A 276 14.81 31.04 15.37
N GLY A 277 15.27 30.65 16.55
CA GLY A 277 14.49 30.73 17.80
C GLY A 277 13.14 30.00 17.72
N GLU A 278 12.22 30.43 18.58
CA GLU A 278 10.89 29.83 18.71
C GLU A 278 10.02 29.93 17.43
N PRO A 279 9.98 31.07 16.69
CA PRO A 279 9.21 31.13 15.45
C PRO A 279 9.67 30.11 14.40
N GLY A 280 10.98 29.85 14.33
CA GLY A 280 11.54 28.82 13.47
C GLY A 280 11.07 27.41 13.85
N LYS A 281 11.03 27.10 15.15
CA LYS A 281 10.53 25.81 15.65
C LYS A 281 9.06 25.61 15.31
N THR A 282 8.22 26.60 15.62
CA THR A 282 6.77 26.56 15.32
C THR A 282 6.50 26.33 13.83
N LEU A 283 7.28 26.97 12.95
CA LEU A 283 7.13 26.75 11.52
C LEU A 283 7.45 25.29 11.12
N VAL A 284 8.61 24.76 11.57
CA VAL A 284 9.00 23.38 11.28
C VAL A 284 7.98 22.37 11.85
N ASP A 285 7.42 22.67 13.02
CA ASP A 285 6.38 21.86 13.66
C ASP A 285 5.06 21.87 12.91
N ALA A 286 4.62 23.02 12.41
CA ALA A 286 3.43 23.13 11.56
C ALA A 286 3.57 22.26 10.28
N ILE A 287 4.75 22.27 9.67
CA ILE A 287 5.04 21.47 8.46
C ILE A 287 5.04 19.98 8.77
N ALA A 288 5.72 19.58 9.85
CA ALA A 288 5.73 18.19 10.29
C ALA A 288 4.31 17.71 10.62
N HIS A 289 3.49 18.55 11.28
CA HIS A 289 2.11 18.23 11.61
C HIS A 289 1.27 17.96 10.37
N GLN A 290 1.28 18.86 9.37
CA GLN A 290 0.54 18.67 8.12
C GLN A 290 0.98 17.41 7.35
N ILE A 291 2.28 17.11 7.35
CA ILE A 291 2.80 15.86 6.75
C ILE A 291 2.25 14.64 7.48
N HIS A 292 2.20 14.68 8.81
CA HIS A 292 1.68 13.60 9.64
C HIS A 292 0.17 13.42 9.47
N GLU A 293 -0.61 14.49 9.35
CA GLU A 293 -2.04 14.46 9.07
C GLU A 293 -2.33 13.80 7.72
N ARG A 294 -1.68 14.26 6.63
CA ARG A 294 -1.83 13.65 5.29
C ARG A 294 -1.48 12.17 5.30
N ALA A 295 -0.36 11.81 5.94
CA ALA A 295 0.02 10.42 6.07
C ALA A 295 -1.00 9.60 6.88
N SER A 296 -1.70 10.22 7.83
CA SER A 296 -2.75 9.60 8.62
C SER A 296 -4.05 9.40 7.83
N GLU A 297 -4.44 10.32 6.96
CA GLU A 297 -5.57 10.11 6.02
C GLU A 297 -5.32 8.93 5.08
N TRP A 298 -4.09 8.77 4.58
CA TRP A 298 -3.70 7.59 3.82
C TRP A 298 -3.74 6.29 4.64
N ARG A 299 -3.58 6.40 5.97
CA ARG A 299 -3.68 5.29 6.94
C ARG A 299 -5.09 5.06 7.47
N ALA A 300 -6.06 5.91 7.20
CA ALA A 300 -7.45 5.65 7.57
C ALA A 300 -8.00 4.45 6.77
N MET A 301 -9.00 3.78 7.35
CA MET A 301 -9.83 2.79 6.68
C MET A 301 -10.68 3.47 5.58
N PRO A 302 -11.10 2.73 4.54
CA PRO A 302 -11.95 3.27 3.49
C PRO A 302 -13.26 3.81 4.04
N ARG A 303 -13.62 5.05 3.69
CA ARG A 303 -14.85 5.66 4.18
C ARG A 303 -15.59 6.42 3.07
N LEU A 304 -16.78 5.94 2.75
CA LEU A 304 -17.75 6.69 1.96
C LEU A 304 -18.60 7.60 2.86
N PRO A 305 -19.14 8.72 2.33
CA PRO A 305 -20.10 9.54 3.07
C PRO A 305 -21.35 8.73 3.43
N LEU A 306 -22.07 9.15 4.48
CA LEU A 306 -23.29 8.46 4.93
C LEU A 306 -24.41 8.50 3.89
N SER A 307 -24.46 9.56 3.07
CA SER A 307 -25.43 9.72 1.99
C SER A 307 -24.70 9.86 0.66
N ALA A 308 -25.24 9.23 -0.38
CA ALA A 308 -24.76 9.35 -1.75
C ALA A 308 -24.82 10.80 -2.28
N SER A 309 -25.71 11.64 -1.74
CA SER A 309 -25.80 13.06 -2.13
C SER A 309 -24.55 13.86 -1.79
N HIS A 310 -23.83 13.51 -0.74
CA HIS A 310 -22.60 14.20 -0.32
C HIS A 310 -21.36 13.75 -1.11
N VAL A 311 -21.45 12.71 -1.94
CA VAL A 311 -20.31 12.24 -2.75
C VAL A 311 -19.80 13.35 -3.68
N GLY A 312 -20.71 14.13 -4.28
CA GLY A 312 -20.34 15.27 -5.14
C GLY A 312 -19.58 16.34 -4.35
N THR A 313 -20.09 16.70 -3.17
CA THR A 313 -19.46 17.67 -2.25
C THR A 313 -18.07 17.21 -1.80
N ASP A 314 -17.94 15.95 -1.38
CA ASP A 314 -16.67 15.36 -0.97
C ASP A 314 -15.64 15.34 -2.11
N LEU A 315 -16.09 15.07 -3.34
CA LEU A 315 -15.24 15.09 -4.52
C LEU A 315 -14.81 16.53 -4.85
N LEU A 316 -15.75 17.47 -4.83
CA LEU A 316 -15.48 18.89 -5.03
C LEU A 316 -14.46 19.39 -4.01
N ALA A 317 -14.67 19.16 -2.71
CA ALA A 317 -13.72 19.53 -1.66
C ALA A 317 -12.34 18.86 -1.83
N ALA A 318 -12.29 17.62 -2.34
CA ALA A 318 -11.01 16.97 -2.65
C ALA A 318 -10.31 17.53 -3.90
N THR A 319 -11.05 18.22 -4.77
CA THR A 319 -10.57 18.77 -6.04
C THR A 319 -10.49 20.31 -6.06
N GLN A 320 -11.05 21.00 -5.06
CA GLN A 320 -10.99 22.44 -4.86
C GLN A 320 -10.12 22.71 -3.63
N SER A 321 -9.16 23.61 -3.76
CA SER A 321 -8.41 24.12 -2.61
C SER A 321 -9.02 25.46 -2.22
N ASP A 322 -9.77 25.50 -1.12
CA ASP A 322 -10.01 26.77 -0.43
C ASP A 322 -8.64 27.31 0.00
N GLY A 323 -8.25 28.41 -0.63
CA GLY A 323 -6.96 29.04 -0.39
C GLY A 323 -6.95 29.73 0.96
N GLU A 324 -6.64 29.02 2.05
CA GLU A 324 -6.33 29.68 3.34
C GLU A 324 -5.50 28.86 4.36
N ALA A 325 -5.10 27.62 4.06
CA ALA A 325 -4.10 26.91 4.89
C ALA A 325 -2.68 27.13 4.32
N ALA A 326 -2.01 28.18 4.78
CA ALA A 326 -0.64 28.53 4.44
C ALA A 326 0.36 27.39 4.73
N ASP A 327 1.04 26.89 3.68
CA ASP A 327 2.03 25.80 3.75
C ASP A 327 3.41 26.36 3.33
N ASN A 328 4.23 26.64 4.34
CA ASN A 328 5.45 27.44 4.27
C ASN A 328 6.74 26.60 4.19
N LEU A 329 6.73 25.28 3.94
CA LEU A 329 7.92 24.58 3.39
C LEU A 329 7.72 24.11 1.95
N ARG A 330 6.46 24.00 1.54
CA ARG A 330 6.00 23.82 0.17
C ARG A 330 4.67 24.58 0.15
N LYS A 331 4.47 25.70 -0.56
CA LYS A 331 3.49 25.60 -1.67
C LYS A 331 3.64 24.26 -2.36
N THR A 332 3.07 23.23 -1.74
CA THR A 332 2.65 22.02 -2.41
C THR A 332 1.79 22.56 -3.53
N ASP A 333 2.16 22.34 -4.80
CA ASP A 333 1.31 22.73 -5.92
C ASP A 333 -0.12 22.33 -5.54
N ALA A 334 -1.08 23.26 -5.59
CA ALA A 334 -2.48 22.95 -5.30
C ALA A 334 -2.90 21.67 -6.05
N LEU A 335 -2.33 21.46 -7.24
CA LEU A 335 -2.37 20.23 -8.02
C LEU A 335 -1.99 18.94 -7.26
N THR A 336 -0.86 18.92 -6.54
CA THR A 336 -0.42 17.75 -5.78
C THR A 336 -1.39 17.44 -4.63
N MET A 337 -1.94 18.47 -3.97
CA MET A 337 -2.98 18.29 -2.96
C MET A 337 -4.28 17.75 -3.58
N ARG A 338 -4.76 18.35 -4.67
CA ARG A 338 -5.93 17.89 -5.44
C ARG A 338 -5.78 16.43 -5.87
N ARG A 339 -4.61 16.07 -6.42
CA ARG A 339 -4.29 14.70 -6.83
C ARG A 339 -4.31 13.72 -5.67
N ALA A 340 -3.76 14.10 -4.52
CA ALA A 340 -3.73 13.26 -3.33
C ALA A 340 -5.14 13.07 -2.76
N GLY A 341 -5.91 14.15 -2.60
CA GLY A 341 -7.30 14.12 -2.13
C GLY A 341 -8.17 13.24 -3.01
N PHE A 342 -8.15 13.45 -4.34
CA PHE A 342 -8.88 12.62 -5.29
C PHE A 342 -8.44 11.14 -5.23
N ALA A 343 -7.14 10.87 -5.13
CA ALA A 343 -6.62 9.51 -5.06
C ALA A 343 -7.08 8.75 -3.81
N ILE A 344 -7.18 9.43 -2.66
CA ILE A 344 -7.73 8.88 -1.41
C ILE A 344 -9.20 8.54 -1.61
N LYS A 345 -10.00 9.47 -2.15
CA LYS A 345 -11.42 9.22 -2.41
C LYS A 345 -11.62 8.04 -3.36
N LEU A 346 -10.93 8.02 -4.51
CA LEU A 346 -11.02 6.91 -5.48
C LEU A 346 -10.58 5.57 -4.88
N ARG A 347 -9.51 5.54 -4.06
CA ARG A 347 -9.07 4.35 -3.33
C ARG A 347 -10.18 3.78 -2.45
N ASP A 348 -11.00 4.64 -1.85
CA ASP A 348 -12.08 4.20 -0.98
C ASP A 348 -13.21 3.53 -1.78
N PHE A 349 -13.60 4.09 -2.93
CA PHE A 349 -14.53 3.42 -3.85
C PHE A 349 -13.98 2.08 -4.38
N GLU A 350 -12.68 2.01 -4.73
CA GLU A 350 -12.04 0.75 -5.12
C GLU A 350 -12.01 -0.28 -4.00
N ALA A 351 -11.90 0.15 -2.73
CA ALA A 351 -12.00 -0.78 -1.62
C ALA A 351 -13.42 -1.35 -1.52
N TYR A 352 -14.45 -0.51 -1.60
CA TYR A 352 -15.85 -0.95 -1.60
C TYR A 352 -16.15 -1.91 -2.77
N GLU A 353 -15.59 -1.66 -3.95
CA GLU A 353 -15.67 -2.58 -5.09
C GLU A 353 -15.18 -3.97 -4.71
N ARG A 354 -13.96 -4.10 -4.18
CA ARG A 354 -13.39 -5.42 -3.85
C ARG A 354 -14.13 -6.14 -2.73
N ASP A 355 -14.72 -5.39 -1.81
CA ASP A 355 -15.15 -5.90 -0.50
C ASP A 355 -16.64 -6.17 -0.42
N LEU A 356 -17.42 -5.51 -1.28
CA LEU A 356 -18.88 -5.57 -1.31
C LEU A 356 -19.40 -5.99 -2.69
N THR A 357 -20.63 -6.50 -2.71
CA THR A 357 -21.36 -6.68 -3.97
C THR A 357 -21.66 -5.31 -4.57
N PRO A 358 -21.77 -5.17 -5.91
CA PRO A 358 -22.04 -3.87 -6.51
C PRO A 358 -23.35 -3.29 -5.94
N ASP A 359 -24.42 -4.06 -5.87
CA ASP A 359 -25.72 -3.54 -5.44
C ASP A 359 -25.70 -2.85 -4.06
N ALA A 360 -24.86 -3.28 -3.13
CA ALA A 360 -24.79 -2.74 -1.77
C ALA A 360 -24.37 -1.25 -1.68
N TRP A 361 -23.72 -0.69 -2.70
CA TRP A 361 -23.19 0.68 -2.70
C TRP A 361 -23.45 1.42 -4.02
N ARG A 362 -24.49 1.01 -4.76
CA ARG A 362 -24.85 1.54 -6.08
C ARG A 362 -25.04 3.04 -6.13
N GLU A 363 -25.80 3.59 -5.19
CA GLU A 363 -26.10 5.03 -5.18
C GLU A 363 -24.83 5.87 -5.06
N HIS A 364 -23.92 5.47 -4.16
CA HIS A 364 -22.66 6.15 -3.92
C HIS A 364 -21.76 6.17 -5.16
N ARG A 365 -21.57 5.03 -5.83
CA ARG A 365 -20.72 4.99 -7.03
C ARG A 365 -21.34 5.72 -8.23
N GLN A 366 -22.67 5.68 -8.37
CA GLN A 366 -23.35 6.41 -9.43
C GLN A 366 -23.24 7.92 -9.21
N ALA A 367 -23.32 8.38 -7.95
CA ALA A 367 -23.04 9.77 -7.60
C ALA A 367 -21.58 10.15 -7.91
N PHE A 368 -20.62 9.27 -7.60
CA PHE A 368 -19.21 9.46 -7.94
C PHE A 368 -18.99 9.60 -9.46
N PHE A 369 -19.55 8.71 -10.29
CA PHE A 369 -19.39 8.80 -11.74
C PHE A 369 -20.00 10.09 -12.31
N ARG A 370 -21.16 10.54 -11.81
CA ARG A 370 -21.76 11.83 -12.19
C ARG A 370 -20.83 12.99 -11.85
N ALA A 371 -20.35 13.04 -10.61
CA ALA A 371 -19.44 14.10 -10.15
C ALA A 371 -18.11 14.08 -10.92
N PHE A 372 -17.57 12.90 -11.24
CA PHE A 372 -16.36 12.77 -12.07
C PHE A 372 -16.56 13.34 -13.47
N VAL A 373 -17.69 13.06 -14.12
CA VAL A 373 -18.01 13.63 -15.44
C VAL A 373 -18.17 15.15 -15.35
N GLN A 374 -18.86 15.65 -14.33
CA GLN A 374 -19.21 17.08 -14.21
C GLN A 374 -18.04 17.97 -13.76
N HIS A 375 -17.13 17.46 -12.93
CA HIS A 375 -16.09 18.27 -12.29
C HIS A 375 -14.66 17.87 -12.64
N VAL A 376 -14.45 16.68 -13.22
CA VAL A 376 -13.10 16.19 -13.56
C VAL A 376 -12.92 16.02 -15.07
N LEU A 377 -13.90 15.48 -15.81
CA LEU A 377 -13.83 15.38 -17.27
C LEU A 377 -14.19 16.69 -17.99
N VAL A 378 -13.65 17.79 -17.47
CA VAL A 378 -13.85 19.17 -17.95
C VAL A 378 -12.50 19.89 -17.95
N LEU A 379 -12.33 20.88 -18.83
CA LEU A 379 -11.07 21.62 -18.94
C LEU A 379 -11.03 22.79 -17.94
N PRO A 380 -9.86 23.13 -17.36
CA PRO A 380 -8.59 22.41 -17.47
C PRO A 380 -8.44 21.24 -16.49
N GLN A 381 -9.41 21.00 -15.60
CA GLN A 381 -9.33 20.06 -14.46
C GLN A 381 -8.96 18.62 -14.87
N PHE A 382 -9.34 18.17 -16.06
CA PHE A 382 -8.98 16.85 -16.56
C PHE A 382 -7.48 16.58 -16.53
N PHE A 383 -6.65 17.54 -16.98
CA PHE A 383 -5.20 17.32 -17.05
C PHE A 383 -4.56 17.16 -15.66
N ASP A 384 -5.18 17.72 -14.64
CA ASP A 384 -4.76 17.54 -13.26
C ASP A 384 -4.97 16.10 -12.80
N LEU A 385 -6.03 15.44 -13.25
CA LEU A 385 -6.46 14.13 -12.74
C LEU A 385 -6.47 13.00 -13.79
N ALA A 386 -5.96 13.26 -15.00
CA ALA A 386 -5.98 12.33 -16.14
C ALA A 386 -5.36 10.96 -15.82
N VAL A 387 -4.34 10.93 -14.95
CA VAL A 387 -3.68 9.71 -14.48
C VAL A 387 -4.64 8.72 -13.79
N TYR A 388 -5.78 9.20 -13.29
CA TYR A 388 -6.78 8.38 -12.60
C TYR A 388 -7.92 7.90 -13.49
N LEU A 389 -8.05 8.40 -14.73
CA LEU A 389 -9.05 7.93 -15.70
C LEU A 389 -9.07 6.40 -15.87
N PRO A 390 -7.92 5.69 -16.02
CA PRO A 390 -7.91 4.24 -16.18
C PRO A 390 -8.55 3.51 -15.00
N ARG A 391 -8.34 4.02 -13.78
CA ARG A 391 -8.89 3.44 -12.54
C ARG A 391 -10.40 3.62 -12.47
N VAL A 392 -10.92 4.79 -12.85
CA VAL A 392 -12.37 5.06 -12.88
C VAL A 392 -13.07 4.20 -13.95
N ILE A 393 -12.47 4.03 -15.13
CA ILE A 393 -13.01 3.15 -16.18
C ILE A 393 -13.05 1.69 -15.71
N ARG A 394 -11.98 1.21 -15.07
CA ARG A 394 -11.93 -0.15 -14.50
C ARG A 394 -13.02 -0.34 -13.45
N LEU A 395 -13.20 0.64 -12.56
CA LEU A 395 -14.23 0.63 -11.53
C LEU A 395 -15.65 0.49 -12.12
N ALA A 396 -15.99 1.33 -13.11
CA ALA A 396 -17.28 1.28 -13.80
C ALA A 396 -17.49 -0.05 -14.54
N THR A 397 -16.43 -0.55 -15.20
CA THR A 397 -16.48 -1.80 -15.97
C THR A 397 -16.65 -3.02 -15.06
N ALA A 398 -15.87 -3.11 -13.97
CA ALA A 398 -15.92 -4.22 -13.02
C ALA A 398 -17.28 -4.33 -12.30
N CYS A 399 -17.97 -3.20 -12.14
CA CYS A 399 -19.31 -3.11 -11.55
C CYS A 399 -20.45 -3.21 -12.57
N GLU A 400 -20.16 -3.43 -13.86
CA GLU A 400 -21.14 -3.50 -14.96
C GLU A 400 -21.98 -2.22 -15.14
N ASP A 401 -21.49 -1.04 -14.71
CA ASP A 401 -22.20 0.25 -14.86
C ASP A 401 -21.99 0.86 -16.26
N PHE A 402 -22.41 0.12 -17.30
CA PHE A 402 -22.15 0.47 -18.69
C PHE A 402 -22.77 1.80 -19.15
N GLU A 403 -23.87 2.24 -18.53
CA GLU A 403 -24.42 3.58 -18.78
C GLU A 403 -23.47 4.70 -18.33
N ALA A 404 -22.91 4.56 -17.11
CA ALA A 404 -21.96 5.52 -16.57
C ALA A 404 -20.65 5.49 -17.38
N LEU A 405 -20.21 4.30 -17.80
CA LEU A 405 -19.07 4.15 -18.70
C LEU A 405 -19.31 4.90 -20.03
N ARG A 406 -20.49 4.74 -20.66
CA ARG A 406 -20.81 5.47 -21.90
C ARG A 406 -20.79 7.00 -21.71
N LYS A 407 -21.27 7.50 -20.57
CA LYS A 407 -21.21 8.94 -20.23
C LYS A 407 -19.76 9.44 -20.08
N ILE A 408 -18.90 8.67 -19.41
CA ILE A 408 -17.46 8.96 -19.30
C ILE A 408 -16.81 9.03 -20.69
N LEU A 409 -17.09 8.06 -21.57
CA LEU A 409 -16.51 8.01 -22.91
C LEU A 409 -16.96 9.19 -23.78
N ARG A 410 -18.24 9.56 -23.75
CA ARG A 410 -18.77 10.73 -24.46
C ARG A 410 -18.16 12.05 -23.95
N ALA A 411 -18.00 12.20 -22.64
CA ALA A 411 -17.36 13.37 -22.05
C ALA A 411 -15.89 13.48 -22.49
N LEU A 412 -15.18 12.35 -22.56
CA LEU A 412 -13.80 12.29 -23.06
C LEU A 412 -13.68 12.67 -24.54
N GLU A 413 -14.62 12.21 -25.38
CA GLU A 413 -14.70 12.60 -26.80
C GLU A 413 -14.89 14.10 -26.95
N GLN A 414 -15.79 14.67 -26.15
CA GLN A 414 -16.06 16.09 -26.17
C GLN A 414 -14.85 16.91 -25.71
N LEU A 415 -14.15 16.45 -24.67
CA LEU A 415 -12.92 17.08 -24.20
C LEU A 415 -11.83 17.06 -25.28
N CYS A 416 -11.66 15.95 -25.98
CA CYS A 416 -10.70 15.84 -27.09
C CYS A 416 -11.02 16.83 -28.22
N LYS A 417 -12.31 17.03 -28.54
CA LYS A 417 -12.75 18.03 -29.52
C LYS A 417 -12.46 19.45 -29.04
N GLN A 418 -12.76 19.76 -27.78
CA GLN A 418 -12.50 21.07 -27.18
C GLN A 418 -11.01 21.44 -27.20
N VAL A 419 -10.11 20.51 -26.83
CA VAL A 419 -8.66 20.77 -26.90
C VAL A 419 -8.21 21.05 -28.32
N LYS A 420 -8.72 20.28 -29.31
CA LYS A 420 -8.38 20.48 -30.73
C LYS A 420 -8.85 21.84 -31.26
N GLN A 421 -10.02 22.30 -30.85
CA GLN A 421 -10.66 23.50 -31.39
C GLN A 421 -10.21 24.78 -30.67
N ASN A 422 -10.09 24.73 -29.34
CA ASN A 422 -9.98 25.92 -28.51
C ASN A 422 -8.54 26.20 -28.04
N CYS A 423 -7.62 25.24 -28.13
CA CYS A 423 -6.26 25.41 -27.59
C CYS A 423 -5.19 25.60 -28.67
N ALA A 424 -4.16 26.37 -28.35
CA ALA A 424 -2.89 26.36 -29.06
C ALA A 424 -2.03 25.18 -28.57
N LEU A 425 -1.57 24.33 -29.49
CA LEU A 425 -0.85 23.10 -29.14
C LEU A 425 0.67 23.34 -29.15
N GLY A 426 1.39 22.75 -28.19
CA GLY A 426 2.85 22.80 -28.16
C GLY A 426 3.48 21.62 -27.42
N VAL A 427 4.79 21.45 -27.56
CA VAL A 427 5.56 20.42 -26.83
C VAL A 427 6.56 21.09 -25.90
N LYS A 428 6.53 20.71 -24.63
CA LYS A 428 7.43 21.24 -23.60
C LYS A 428 8.88 20.94 -23.94
N ALA A 429 9.77 21.93 -23.73
CA ALA A 429 11.21 21.84 -24.00
C ALA A 429 11.59 21.58 -25.48
N CYS A 430 10.63 21.72 -26.40
CA CYS A 430 10.84 21.58 -27.83
C CYS A 430 11.00 22.96 -28.50
N PRO A 431 12.03 23.20 -29.32
CA PRO A 431 12.11 24.40 -30.16
C PRO A 431 10.92 24.47 -31.12
N ALA A 432 10.41 25.68 -31.40
CA ALA A 432 9.20 25.89 -32.21
C ALA A 432 9.28 25.23 -33.61
N GLU A 433 10.46 25.25 -34.21
CA GLU A 433 10.79 24.64 -35.50
C GLU A 433 10.70 23.10 -35.54
N HIS A 434 10.78 22.44 -34.38
CA HIS A 434 10.71 20.98 -34.27
C HIS A 434 9.37 20.48 -33.74
N VAL A 435 8.42 21.38 -33.43
CA VAL A 435 7.09 20.98 -32.95
C VAL A 435 6.30 20.33 -34.10
N PRO A 436 5.82 19.08 -33.94
CA PRO A 436 5.01 18.43 -34.95
C PRO A 436 3.71 19.18 -35.25
N LEU A 437 3.11 18.94 -36.42
CA LEU A 437 1.84 19.54 -36.81
C LEU A 437 0.74 19.22 -35.78
N GLY A 438 -0.13 20.18 -35.50
CA GLY A 438 -1.17 20.04 -34.47
C GLY A 438 -2.09 18.83 -34.66
N ASN A 439 -2.43 18.47 -35.90
CA ASN A 439 -3.21 17.27 -36.19
C ASN A 439 -2.47 15.97 -35.82
N GLU A 440 -1.15 15.91 -36.02
CA GLU A 440 -0.34 14.76 -35.64
C GLU A 440 -0.23 14.62 -34.12
N LEU A 441 -0.01 15.73 -33.41
CA LEU A 441 0.01 15.76 -31.94
C LEU A 441 -1.31 15.26 -31.35
N MET A 442 -2.43 15.74 -31.89
CA MET A 442 -3.77 15.33 -31.45
C MET A 442 -4.02 13.85 -31.75
N ALA A 443 -3.68 13.36 -32.94
CA ALA A 443 -3.84 11.95 -33.29
C ALA A 443 -3.04 11.03 -32.35
N ARG A 444 -1.76 11.35 -32.10
CA ARG A 444 -0.92 10.59 -31.15
C ARG A 444 -1.51 10.59 -29.74
N TRP A 445 -1.96 11.75 -29.24
CA TRP A 445 -2.55 11.84 -27.91
C TRP A 445 -3.87 11.07 -27.81
N GLN A 446 -4.77 11.22 -28.79
CA GLN A 446 -6.04 10.52 -28.84
C GLN A 446 -5.84 9.00 -28.95
N SER A 447 -4.94 8.54 -29.82
CA SER A 447 -4.61 7.12 -29.96
C SER A 447 -4.10 6.52 -28.63
N GLN A 448 -3.18 7.20 -27.93
CA GLN A 448 -2.70 6.77 -26.62
C GLN A 448 -3.82 6.74 -25.57
N LEU A 449 -4.67 7.77 -25.55
CA LEU A 449 -5.78 7.90 -24.62
C LEU A 449 -6.80 6.77 -24.80
N TYR A 450 -7.23 6.49 -26.03
CA TYR A 450 -8.21 5.45 -26.31
C TYR A 450 -7.63 4.03 -26.25
N THR A 451 -6.34 3.86 -26.52
CA THR A 451 -5.64 2.61 -26.22
C THR A 451 -5.73 2.32 -24.72
N THR A 452 -5.44 3.32 -23.88
CA THR A 452 -5.54 3.21 -22.42
C THR A 452 -6.98 2.93 -21.96
N VAL A 453 -7.98 3.55 -22.60
CA VAL A 453 -9.42 3.28 -22.34
C VAL A 453 -9.75 1.82 -22.65
N ARG A 454 -9.42 1.35 -23.87
CA ARG A 454 -9.71 -0.02 -24.31
C ARG A 454 -9.03 -1.05 -23.42
N GLU A 455 -7.76 -0.84 -23.08
CA GLU A 455 -7.01 -1.70 -22.15
C GLU A 455 -7.64 -1.70 -20.75
N SER A 456 -8.12 -0.55 -20.28
CA SER A 456 -8.77 -0.44 -18.97
C SER A 456 -10.11 -1.17 -18.92
N ILE A 457 -10.92 -1.07 -19.98
CA ILE A 457 -12.15 -1.86 -20.13
C ILE A 457 -11.80 -3.34 -20.18
N SER A 458 -10.86 -3.74 -21.05
CA SER A 458 -10.45 -5.14 -21.23
C SER A 458 -9.90 -5.74 -19.93
N ALA A 459 -9.05 -5.03 -19.20
CA ALA A 459 -8.46 -5.53 -17.96
C ALA A 459 -9.51 -5.78 -16.86
N ALA A 460 -10.60 -5.00 -16.83
CA ALA A 460 -11.65 -5.08 -15.81
C ALA A 460 -12.93 -5.79 -16.27
N PHE A 461 -13.01 -6.23 -17.53
CA PHE A 461 -14.23 -6.79 -18.08
C PHE A 461 -14.63 -8.08 -17.35
N PRO A 462 -15.88 -8.23 -16.89
CA PRO A 462 -16.27 -9.45 -16.19
C PRO A 462 -16.17 -10.69 -17.10
N PRO A 463 -15.50 -11.78 -16.68
CA PRO A 463 -15.43 -13.04 -17.43
C PRO A 463 -16.80 -13.58 -17.82
N ARG A 464 -17.82 -13.26 -17.01
CA ARG A 464 -19.23 -13.51 -17.27
C ARG A 464 -20.04 -12.33 -16.76
N LEU A 465 -20.81 -11.70 -17.65
CA LEU A 465 -21.74 -10.64 -17.29
C LEU A 465 -22.96 -11.20 -16.53
N SER A 466 -23.44 -10.45 -15.55
CA SER A 466 -24.76 -10.70 -14.96
C SER A 466 -25.89 -10.49 -15.98
N LYS A 467 -27.11 -10.94 -15.66
CA LYS A 467 -28.28 -10.69 -16.53
C LYS A 467 -28.51 -9.18 -16.73
N ALA A 468 -28.39 -8.40 -15.65
CA ALA A 468 -28.53 -6.95 -15.70
C ALA A 468 -27.38 -6.32 -16.52
N GLY A 469 -26.15 -6.80 -16.35
CA GLY A 469 -24.99 -6.33 -17.12
C GLY A 469 -25.10 -6.60 -18.61
N GLN A 470 -25.66 -7.75 -19.02
CA GLN A 470 -25.92 -8.04 -20.44
C GLN A 470 -26.91 -7.05 -21.05
N GLN A 471 -28.00 -6.76 -20.33
CA GLN A 471 -28.99 -5.77 -20.77
C GLN A 471 -28.39 -4.36 -20.85
N ALA A 472 -27.64 -3.95 -19.82
CA ALA A 472 -26.98 -2.65 -19.77
C ALA A 472 -25.92 -2.50 -20.87
N TRP A 473 -25.16 -3.56 -21.19
CA TRP A 473 -24.23 -3.56 -22.30
C TRP A 473 -24.95 -3.34 -23.63
N GLN A 474 -26.02 -4.10 -23.88
CA GLN A 474 -26.78 -3.99 -25.12
C GLN A 474 -27.41 -2.60 -25.30
N ALA A 475 -27.89 -2.01 -24.21
CA ALA A 475 -28.54 -0.69 -24.23
C ALA A 475 -27.57 0.48 -24.41
N HIS A 476 -26.32 0.37 -23.95
CA HIS A 476 -25.42 1.53 -23.82
C HIS A 476 -24.05 1.40 -24.51
N MET A 477 -23.60 0.19 -24.82
CA MET A 477 -22.23 -0.06 -25.30
C MET A 477 -22.15 -0.86 -26.60
N ALA A 478 -23.19 -1.61 -26.98
CA ALA A 478 -23.17 -2.44 -28.18
C ALA A 478 -22.99 -1.65 -29.49
N ASP A 479 -23.45 -0.39 -29.52
CA ASP A 479 -23.32 0.54 -30.65
C ASP A 479 -22.09 1.47 -30.55
N TYR A 480 -21.30 1.37 -29.47
CA TYR A 480 -20.22 2.31 -29.23
C TYR A 480 -19.00 2.00 -30.10
N LEU A 481 -18.57 3.02 -30.85
CA LEU A 481 -17.32 3.03 -31.61
C LEU A 481 -16.57 4.35 -31.37
N PRO A 482 -15.28 4.32 -31.00
CA PRO A 482 -14.48 5.53 -30.93
C PRO A 482 -14.19 6.05 -32.34
N VAL A 483 -14.76 7.20 -32.71
CA VAL A 483 -14.68 7.77 -34.08
C VAL A 483 -13.44 8.66 -34.29
N LEU A 484 -12.65 8.90 -33.24
CA LEU A 484 -11.59 9.91 -33.26
C LEU A 484 -10.26 9.45 -33.90
N ASP A 485 -10.05 8.14 -34.09
CA ASP A 485 -8.81 7.59 -34.65
C ASP A 485 -9.05 6.21 -35.33
N VAL A 486 -8.42 5.99 -36.50
CA VAL A 486 -8.64 4.79 -37.33
C VAL A 486 -8.00 3.54 -36.71
N ASP A 487 -6.80 3.66 -36.13
CA ASP A 487 -6.12 2.52 -35.51
C ASP A 487 -6.86 2.07 -34.24
N VAL A 488 -7.37 3.02 -33.48
CA VAL A 488 -8.24 2.73 -32.33
C VAL A 488 -9.52 2.03 -32.77
N LEU A 489 -10.15 2.49 -33.85
CA LEU A 489 -11.36 1.90 -34.40
C LEU A 489 -11.14 0.42 -34.80
N LEU A 490 -10.04 0.13 -35.51
CA LEU A 490 -9.69 -1.21 -35.96
C LEU A 490 -9.43 -2.18 -34.80
N ASN A 491 -8.95 -1.67 -33.67
CA ASN A 491 -8.59 -2.46 -32.49
C ASN A 491 -9.72 -2.57 -31.45
N TRP A 492 -10.88 -1.95 -31.69
CA TRP A 492 -12.01 -1.97 -30.77
C TRP A 492 -12.83 -3.26 -30.89
N PHE A 493 -13.20 -3.86 -29.76
CA PHE A 493 -14.03 -5.06 -29.77
C PHE A 493 -15.52 -4.72 -29.88
N LEU A 494 -16.17 -5.23 -30.91
CA LEU A 494 -17.61 -5.03 -31.16
C LEU A 494 -18.53 -5.88 -30.27
N SER A 495 -17.98 -6.88 -29.58
CA SER A 495 -18.77 -7.79 -28.73
C SER A 495 -18.14 -8.00 -27.36
N PRO A 496 -18.95 -8.31 -26.33
CA PRO A 496 -18.44 -8.67 -25.01
C PRO A 496 -17.41 -9.81 -25.03
N LYS A 497 -17.54 -10.75 -25.99
CA LYS A 497 -16.64 -11.90 -26.10
C LYS A 497 -15.20 -11.49 -26.39
N GLY A 498 -14.98 -10.44 -27.18
CA GLY A 498 -13.65 -9.91 -27.47
C GLY A 498 -12.98 -9.37 -26.20
N PHE A 499 -13.71 -8.54 -25.45
CA PHE A 499 -13.25 -8.03 -24.15
C PHE A 499 -13.00 -9.15 -23.12
N GLN A 500 -13.86 -10.18 -23.07
CA GLN A 500 -13.69 -11.33 -22.18
C GLN A 500 -12.45 -12.17 -22.52
N ALA A 501 -12.19 -12.41 -23.80
CA ALA A 501 -11.01 -13.14 -24.24
C ALA A 501 -9.72 -12.38 -23.89
N GLU A 502 -9.70 -11.06 -24.16
CA GLU A 502 -8.55 -10.23 -23.79
C GLU A 502 -8.39 -10.13 -22.27
N GLN A 503 -9.49 -10.03 -21.52
CA GLN A 503 -9.43 -10.05 -20.06
C GLN A 503 -8.81 -11.35 -19.52
N ALA A 504 -9.21 -12.50 -20.05
CA ALA A 504 -8.65 -13.80 -19.65
C ALA A 504 -7.16 -13.91 -20.01
N ARG A 505 -6.75 -13.36 -21.16
CA ARG A 505 -5.35 -13.26 -21.56
C ARG A 505 -4.56 -12.41 -20.58
N LEU A 506 -4.99 -11.15 -20.35
CA LEU A 506 -4.35 -10.23 -19.41
C LEU A 506 -4.30 -10.80 -17.99
N PHE A 507 -5.36 -11.48 -17.54
CA PHE A 507 -5.39 -12.14 -16.24
C PHE A 507 -4.31 -13.22 -16.15
N SER A 508 -4.13 -14.04 -17.19
CA SER A 508 -3.13 -15.11 -17.22
C SER A 508 -1.69 -14.61 -17.11
N PHE A 509 -1.43 -13.35 -17.46
CA PHE A 509 -0.13 -12.67 -17.31
C PHE A 509 -0.07 -11.73 -16.10
N ASP A 510 -1.06 -11.78 -15.20
CA ASP A 510 -1.19 -10.90 -14.04
C ASP A 510 -1.21 -9.40 -14.40
N LEU A 511 -1.90 -9.05 -15.50
CA LEU A 511 -2.11 -7.69 -16.01
C LEU A 511 -3.57 -7.23 -15.95
N ALA A 512 -4.51 -8.12 -15.64
CA ALA A 512 -5.93 -7.76 -15.46
C ALA A 512 -6.16 -6.93 -14.19
N HIS A 513 -7.36 -6.38 -14.05
CA HIS A 513 -7.79 -5.63 -12.87
C HIS A 513 -7.64 -6.47 -11.59
N MET A 514 -8.14 -7.71 -11.62
CA MET A 514 -7.93 -8.69 -10.57
C MET A 514 -6.55 -9.34 -10.72
N PRO A 515 -5.77 -9.48 -9.63
CA PRO A 515 -4.45 -10.10 -9.70
C PRO A 515 -4.56 -11.62 -9.88
N PHE A 516 -3.64 -12.20 -10.65
CA PHE A 516 -3.68 -13.62 -11.01
C PHE A 516 -3.71 -14.54 -9.79
N ARG A 517 -2.93 -14.19 -8.75
CA ARG A 517 -2.83 -14.94 -7.48
C ARG A 517 -4.19 -15.25 -6.81
N PHE A 518 -5.24 -14.47 -7.07
CA PHE A 518 -6.54 -14.73 -6.46
C PHE A 518 -7.19 -16.02 -6.96
N ILE A 519 -6.82 -16.51 -8.14
CA ILE A 519 -7.35 -17.78 -8.66
C ILE A 519 -6.93 -19.00 -7.82
N GLY A 520 -5.83 -18.88 -7.07
CA GLY A 520 -5.33 -19.96 -6.21
C GLY A 520 -5.85 -19.92 -4.78
N LEU A 521 -6.41 -18.78 -4.34
CA LEU A 521 -6.92 -18.61 -2.97
C LEU A 521 -8.28 -19.31 -2.78
N PRO A 522 -8.64 -19.67 -1.53
CA PRO A 522 -9.99 -20.15 -1.22
C PRO A 522 -11.07 -19.15 -1.64
N SER A 523 -12.21 -19.64 -2.14
CA SER A 523 -13.26 -18.79 -2.71
C SER A 523 -13.91 -17.84 -1.70
N GLU A 524 -13.89 -18.21 -0.43
CA GLU A 524 -14.42 -17.43 0.69
C GLU A 524 -13.53 -16.21 1.01
N MET A 525 -12.26 -16.25 0.61
CA MET A 525 -11.27 -15.22 0.92
C MET A 525 -11.16 -14.11 -0.14
N VAL A 526 -11.72 -14.32 -1.33
CA VAL A 526 -11.64 -13.35 -2.42
C VAL A 526 -12.94 -13.33 -3.20
N ALA A 527 -13.39 -12.12 -3.55
CA ALA A 527 -14.50 -11.96 -4.48
C ALA A 527 -14.18 -12.68 -5.79
N GLN A 528 -15.07 -13.58 -6.21
CA GLN A 528 -14.89 -14.35 -7.46
C GLN A 528 -15.19 -13.52 -8.72
N ARG A 529 -15.74 -12.31 -8.55
CA ARG A 529 -16.00 -11.38 -9.65
C ARG A 529 -14.66 -10.99 -10.30
N GLY A 530 -14.61 -11.04 -11.63
CA GLY A 530 -13.41 -10.68 -12.38
C GLY A 530 -12.34 -11.79 -12.46
N ILE A 531 -12.55 -12.95 -11.82
CA ILE A 531 -11.64 -14.10 -11.89
C ILE A 531 -12.11 -15.09 -12.97
N PRO A 532 -11.36 -15.29 -14.06
CA PRO A 532 -11.67 -16.30 -15.08
C PRO A 532 -11.62 -17.73 -14.53
N ALA A 533 -12.21 -18.67 -15.26
CA ALA A 533 -12.12 -20.08 -14.93
C ALA A 533 -10.66 -20.58 -15.04
N LYS A 534 -10.19 -21.42 -14.10
CA LYS A 534 -8.81 -21.95 -14.08
C LYS A 534 -8.29 -22.50 -15.40
N LYS A 535 -9.17 -23.10 -16.23
CA LYS A 535 -8.83 -23.64 -17.54
C LYS A 535 -8.42 -22.60 -18.59
N THR A 536 -8.71 -21.31 -18.38
CA THR A 536 -8.31 -20.24 -19.30
C THR A 536 -6.91 -19.72 -19.01
N ALA A 537 -6.29 -20.14 -17.90
CA ALA A 537 -4.94 -19.73 -17.54
C ALA A 537 -3.93 -20.32 -18.54
N THR A 538 -3.07 -19.46 -19.10
CA THR A 538 -1.99 -19.90 -20.00
C THR A 538 -0.76 -20.35 -19.21
N HIS A 539 0.01 -21.27 -19.79
CA HIS A 539 1.17 -21.89 -19.15
C HIS A 539 2.46 -21.66 -19.93
N CYS A 540 3.59 -21.58 -19.22
CA CYS A 540 4.91 -21.44 -19.81
C CYS A 540 5.54 -22.82 -19.99
N ALA A 541 5.64 -23.29 -21.24
CA ALA A 541 6.24 -24.59 -21.55
C ALA A 541 7.76 -24.61 -21.35
N ASN A 542 8.43 -23.49 -21.65
CA ASN A 542 9.89 -23.37 -21.67
C ASN A 542 10.44 -22.70 -20.40
N ALA A 543 9.77 -22.88 -19.25
CA ALA A 543 10.17 -22.23 -18.01
C ALA A 543 11.60 -22.62 -17.57
N ALA A 544 12.03 -23.85 -17.89
CA ALA A 544 13.38 -24.37 -17.65
C ALA A 544 14.48 -23.59 -18.38
N ASP A 545 14.17 -23.05 -19.56
CA ASP A 545 15.14 -22.29 -20.36
C ASP A 545 15.23 -20.82 -19.91
N LEU A 546 14.21 -20.33 -19.18
CA LEU A 546 14.05 -18.92 -18.86
C LEU A 546 14.43 -18.57 -17.42
N LEU A 547 14.34 -19.51 -16.48
CA LEU A 547 14.44 -19.24 -15.06
C LEU A 547 15.41 -20.21 -14.35
N PRO A 548 16.08 -19.77 -13.28
CA PRO A 548 16.93 -20.66 -12.49
C PRO A 548 16.15 -21.81 -11.83
N ASP A 549 16.80 -22.97 -11.64
CA ASP A 549 16.20 -24.19 -11.09
C ASP A 549 15.52 -24.00 -9.73
N ASN A 550 16.10 -23.16 -8.86
CA ASN A 550 15.52 -22.87 -7.54
C ASN A 550 14.18 -22.12 -7.63
N VAL A 551 14.03 -21.20 -8.59
CA VAL A 551 12.78 -20.49 -8.89
C VAL A 551 11.74 -21.46 -9.45
N ILE A 552 12.16 -22.34 -10.36
CA ILE A 552 11.27 -23.36 -10.95
C ILE A 552 10.75 -24.31 -9.88
N LYS A 553 11.64 -24.85 -9.03
CA LYS A 553 11.28 -25.76 -7.94
C LYS A 553 10.25 -25.13 -7.00
N GLY A 554 10.49 -23.90 -6.54
CA GLY A 554 9.54 -23.17 -5.71
C GLY A 554 8.20 -22.91 -6.41
N SER A 555 8.24 -22.55 -7.69
CA SER A 555 7.04 -22.30 -8.49
C SER A 555 6.22 -23.57 -8.74
N GLN A 556 6.86 -24.72 -8.91
CA GLN A 556 6.19 -26.02 -9.05
C GLN A 556 5.47 -26.41 -7.76
N ILE A 557 6.08 -26.19 -6.60
CA ILE A 557 5.44 -26.41 -5.30
C ILE A 557 4.20 -25.50 -5.18
N LEU A 558 4.33 -24.22 -5.50
CA LEU A 558 3.21 -23.28 -5.47
C LEU A 558 2.09 -23.65 -6.45
N ALA A 559 2.43 -24.09 -7.67
CA ALA A 559 1.46 -24.55 -8.65
C ALA A 559 0.64 -25.74 -8.11
N LYS A 560 1.30 -26.70 -7.44
CA LYS A 560 0.61 -27.82 -6.77
C LYS A 560 -0.32 -27.34 -5.65
N LEU A 561 0.17 -26.45 -4.77
CA LEU A 561 -0.64 -25.86 -3.68
C LEU A 561 -1.90 -25.14 -4.21
N THR A 562 -1.80 -24.54 -5.40
CA THR A 562 -2.91 -23.80 -6.05
C THR A 562 -3.72 -24.64 -7.04
N ARG A 563 -3.44 -25.95 -7.11
CA ARG A 563 -4.09 -26.96 -7.95
C ARG A 563 -3.93 -26.74 -9.47
N PHE A 564 -2.78 -26.21 -9.89
CA PHE A 564 -2.37 -26.20 -11.29
C PHE A 564 -1.49 -27.41 -11.61
N LYS A 565 -1.70 -27.99 -12.80
CA LYS A 565 -0.87 -29.10 -13.32
C LYS A 565 0.44 -28.60 -13.94
N ASN A 566 0.39 -27.45 -14.61
CA ASN A 566 1.50 -26.82 -15.32
C ASN A 566 1.83 -25.47 -14.67
N LEU A 567 2.96 -24.87 -15.03
CA LEU A 567 3.39 -23.55 -14.53
C LEU A 567 2.68 -22.41 -15.28
N PRO A 568 1.75 -21.67 -14.65
CA PRO A 568 1.08 -20.53 -15.28
C PRO A 568 2.03 -19.33 -15.41
N HIS A 569 1.87 -18.53 -16.47
CA HIS A 569 2.66 -17.30 -16.66
C HIS A 569 2.49 -16.35 -15.47
N GLY A 570 1.27 -16.17 -14.98
CA GLY A 570 0.95 -15.30 -13.85
C GLY A 570 1.48 -15.78 -12.50
N LEU A 571 2.08 -16.97 -12.40
CA LEU A 571 2.90 -17.36 -11.24
C LEU A 571 4.38 -17.02 -11.44
N LEU A 572 4.92 -17.32 -12.63
CA LEU A 572 6.35 -17.16 -12.93
C LEU A 572 6.77 -15.69 -13.09
N PHE A 573 5.91 -14.88 -13.71
CA PHE A 573 6.18 -13.48 -14.05
C PHE A 573 5.16 -12.54 -13.39
N ALA A 574 4.83 -12.83 -12.13
CA ALA A 574 3.80 -12.09 -11.39
C ALA A 574 4.23 -10.63 -11.13
N SER A 575 3.37 -9.67 -11.52
CA SER A 575 3.54 -8.25 -11.17
C SER A 575 3.03 -7.97 -9.74
N ARG A 576 2.07 -8.78 -9.28
CA ARG A 576 1.40 -8.73 -7.97
C ARG A 576 1.40 -10.14 -7.36
N PRO A 577 2.59 -10.67 -7.01
CA PRO A 577 2.73 -12.03 -6.46
C PRO A 577 2.02 -12.18 -5.10
N TYR A 578 1.86 -13.44 -4.68
CA TYR A 578 1.36 -13.75 -3.34
C TYR A 578 2.17 -13.03 -2.26
N ASN A 579 1.47 -12.54 -1.25
CA ASN A 579 2.13 -12.05 -0.04
C ASN A 579 2.40 -13.23 0.92
N LEU A 580 3.27 -13.00 1.91
CA LEU A 580 3.64 -14.04 2.87
C LEU A 580 2.41 -14.64 3.58
N PRO A 581 1.49 -13.86 4.18
CA PRO A 581 0.31 -14.44 4.81
C PRO A 581 -0.51 -15.36 3.90
N GLU A 582 -0.67 -15.01 2.62
CA GLU A 582 -1.37 -15.86 1.65
C GLU A 582 -0.63 -17.17 1.36
N LEU A 583 0.70 -17.15 1.23
CA LEU A 583 1.50 -18.36 1.01
C LEU A 583 1.32 -19.35 2.17
N PHE A 584 1.33 -18.85 3.40
CA PHE A 584 1.12 -19.65 4.61
C PHE A 584 -0.34 -20.13 4.73
N ILE A 585 -1.32 -19.43 4.17
CA ILE A 585 -2.71 -19.90 4.11
C ILE A 585 -2.88 -21.04 3.09
N LEU A 586 -2.16 -20.96 1.95
CA LEU A 586 -2.21 -21.97 0.90
C LEU A 586 -1.63 -23.31 1.36
N ASN A 587 -0.54 -23.28 2.14
CA ASN A 587 0.02 -24.48 2.76
C ASN A 587 -0.55 -24.68 4.18
N LYS A 588 -1.45 -25.65 4.36
CA LYS A 588 -2.07 -25.94 5.66
C LYS A 588 -1.09 -26.35 6.77
N ALA A 589 0.09 -26.84 6.39
CA ALA A 589 1.14 -27.28 7.29
C ALA A 589 2.35 -26.32 7.26
N ALA A 590 2.18 -25.07 6.80
CA ALA A 590 3.28 -24.12 6.61
C ALA A 590 4.15 -23.83 7.84
N TYR A 591 3.63 -24.09 9.05
CA TYR A 591 4.33 -23.88 10.32
C TYR A 591 4.96 -25.17 10.88
N GLU A 592 4.81 -26.30 10.19
CA GLU A 592 5.39 -27.58 10.60
C GLU A 592 6.83 -27.67 10.08
N ALA A 593 7.74 -28.22 10.89
CA ALA A 593 9.16 -28.32 10.53
C ALA A 593 9.39 -29.09 9.21
N SER A 594 8.53 -30.06 8.90
CA SER A 594 8.57 -30.84 7.65
C SER A 594 8.35 -30.00 6.39
N GLU A 595 7.61 -28.88 6.50
CA GLU A 595 7.25 -28.03 5.36
C GLU A 595 8.16 -26.80 5.20
N HIS A 596 9.09 -26.56 6.14
CA HIS A 596 9.96 -25.39 6.12
C HIS A 596 10.79 -25.28 4.83
N ALA A 597 11.37 -26.39 4.37
CA ALA A 597 12.13 -26.43 3.12
C ALA A 597 11.27 -26.10 1.89
N ALA A 598 10.02 -26.56 1.86
CA ALA A 598 9.07 -26.25 0.79
C ALA A 598 8.68 -24.76 0.81
N MET A 599 8.39 -24.23 1.99
CA MET A 599 8.08 -22.81 2.17
C MET A 599 9.25 -21.90 1.80
N LYS A 600 10.48 -22.27 2.18
CA LYS A 600 11.71 -21.55 1.78
C LYS A 600 11.86 -21.48 0.26
N ALA A 601 11.63 -22.59 -0.45
CA ALA A 601 11.68 -22.62 -1.91
C ALA A 601 10.58 -21.74 -2.55
N VAL A 602 9.34 -21.81 -2.05
CA VAL A 602 8.23 -20.99 -2.56
C VAL A 602 8.47 -19.50 -2.32
N VAL A 603 8.90 -19.11 -1.12
CA VAL A 603 9.18 -17.71 -0.78
C VAL A 603 10.32 -17.16 -1.63
N LEU A 604 11.39 -17.93 -1.84
CA LEU A 604 12.49 -17.53 -2.72
C LEU A 604 12.01 -17.29 -4.15
N ALA A 605 11.25 -18.23 -4.72
CA ALA A 605 10.74 -18.12 -6.08
C ALA A 605 9.80 -16.92 -6.29
N VAL A 606 8.96 -16.62 -5.29
CA VAL A 606 7.90 -15.60 -5.41
C VAL A 606 8.36 -14.22 -4.96
N ARG A 607 9.30 -14.14 -4.01
CA ARG A 607 9.68 -12.90 -3.32
C ARG A 607 11.15 -12.52 -3.49
N GLY A 608 12.00 -13.43 -3.96
CA GLY A 608 13.41 -13.17 -4.22
C GLY A 608 14.29 -13.10 -2.98
N PHE A 609 13.84 -13.67 -1.85
CA PHE A 609 14.62 -13.79 -0.62
C PHE A 609 14.35 -15.13 0.08
N ASN A 610 15.29 -15.58 0.90
CA ASN A 610 15.17 -16.84 1.64
C ASN A 610 14.36 -16.66 2.93
N LEU A 611 13.45 -17.59 3.20
CA LEU A 611 12.83 -17.73 4.50
C LEU A 611 13.90 -18.13 5.54
N GLY A 612 14.05 -17.33 6.60
CA GLY A 612 15.03 -17.58 7.66
C GLY A 612 14.63 -18.71 8.62
N GLU A 613 15.57 -19.14 9.45
CA GLU A 613 15.33 -20.17 10.49
C GLU A 613 14.42 -19.65 11.62
N ALA A 614 14.40 -18.34 11.86
CA ALA A 614 13.50 -17.68 12.80
C ALA A 614 12.07 -17.49 12.26
N ALA A 615 11.69 -18.13 11.13
CA ALA A 615 10.31 -18.09 10.68
C ALA A 615 9.38 -18.77 11.70
N PRO A 616 8.12 -18.30 11.86
CA PRO A 616 7.19 -18.91 12.80
C PRO A 616 7.02 -20.42 12.55
N SER A 617 7.08 -21.23 13.61
CA SER A 617 7.00 -22.69 13.50
C SER A 617 6.56 -23.35 14.81
N PHE A 618 6.00 -24.55 14.71
CA PHE A 618 5.70 -25.37 15.88
C PHE A 618 6.98 -25.99 16.44
N ASP A 619 7.16 -25.91 17.76
CA ASP A 619 8.23 -26.61 18.45
C ASP A 619 7.88 -28.08 18.75
N LYS A 620 8.84 -28.80 19.35
CA LYS A 620 8.70 -30.21 19.75
C LYS A 620 7.61 -30.47 20.81
N HIS A 621 7.14 -29.42 21.49
CA HIS A 621 6.08 -29.49 22.50
C HIS A 621 4.70 -29.09 21.92
N GLY A 622 4.63 -28.78 20.62
CA GLY A 622 3.40 -28.37 19.95
C GLY A 622 3.01 -26.91 20.19
N VAL A 623 3.94 -26.07 20.67
CA VAL A 623 3.71 -24.62 20.82
C VAL A 623 4.13 -23.92 19.54
N LEU A 624 3.27 -23.04 19.01
CA LEU A 624 3.60 -22.22 17.85
C LEU A 624 4.46 -21.03 18.27
N GLN A 625 5.74 -21.05 17.89
CA GLN A 625 6.72 -20.00 18.18
C GLN A 625 6.63 -18.90 17.12
N ILE A 626 6.46 -17.66 17.56
CA ILE A 626 6.28 -16.47 16.72
C ILE A 626 7.21 -15.38 17.27
N PRO A 627 8.42 -15.22 16.70
CA PRO A 627 9.39 -14.27 17.22
C PRO A 627 8.98 -12.83 16.93
N ASP A 628 9.22 -11.97 17.91
CA ASP A 628 8.87 -10.56 17.90
C ASP A 628 9.84 -9.86 18.88
N ASP A 629 10.83 -9.14 18.34
CA ASP A 629 11.99 -8.61 19.07
C ASP A 629 11.65 -7.42 20.02
N GLN A 630 10.36 -7.22 20.35
CA GLN A 630 9.93 -6.21 21.32
C GLN A 630 9.53 -6.88 22.64
N PRO A 631 10.50 -7.15 23.54
CA PRO A 631 10.18 -7.65 24.86
C PRO A 631 9.32 -6.61 25.58
N GLN A 632 8.09 -7.00 25.92
CA GLN A 632 7.11 -6.10 26.47
C GLN A 632 6.58 -6.68 27.78
N ARG A 633 6.81 -5.96 28.87
CA ARG A 633 6.26 -6.33 30.18
C ARG A 633 4.73 -6.30 30.18
N ARG A 634 4.17 -5.28 29.51
CA ARG A 634 2.74 -4.97 29.52
C ARG A 634 2.16 -4.97 28.12
N TYR A 635 0.96 -5.53 27.98
CA TYR A 635 0.27 -5.62 26.70
C TYR A 635 -1.08 -4.93 26.75
N GLY A 636 -1.27 -3.94 25.89
CA GLY A 636 -2.56 -3.30 25.67
C GLY A 636 -3.45 -4.13 24.75
N ILE A 637 -4.65 -4.46 25.21
CA ILE A 637 -5.63 -5.30 24.51
C ILE A 637 -6.90 -4.47 24.32
N ALA A 638 -7.19 -4.14 23.07
CA ALA A 638 -8.44 -3.52 22.65
C ALA A 638 -9.52 -4.60 22.48
N VAL A 639 -10.48 -4.60 23.41
CA VAL A 639 -11.66 -5.45 23.36
C VAL A 639 -12.80 -4.66 22.72
N SER A 640 -13.39 -5.22 21.67
CA SER A 640 -14.47 -4.55 20.95
C SER A 640 -15.85 -4.81 21.55
N SER A 641 -16.70 -3.81 21.41
CA SER A 641 -18.15 -3.89 21.49
C SER A 641 -18.68 -3.79 20.05
N TRP A 642 -18.65 -4.92 19.34
CA TRP A 642 -19.04 -5.02 17.93
C TRP A 642 -20.34 -5.80 17.79
N LYS A 643 -21.31 -5.26 17.03
CA LYS A 643 -22.57 -5.94 16.72
C LYS A 643 -22.60 -6.55 15.32
N THR A 644 -22.75 -7.86 15.26
CA THR A 644 -23.20 -8.59 14.07
C THR A 644 -24.70 -8.82 14.16
N ARG A 645 -25.46 -8.39 13.14
CA ARG A 645 -26.92 -8.53 13.18
C ARG A 645 -27.30 -9.99 12.95
N MET A 646 -28.37 -10.45 13.60
CA MET A 646 -28.93 -11.79 13.37
C MET A 646 -29.28 -12.02 11.89
N ALA A 647 -29.78 -10.99 11.19
CA ALA A 647 -30.06 -11.08 9.76
C ALA A 647 -28.79 -11.30 8.90
N SER A 648 -27.65 -10.69 9.28
CA SER A 648 -26.35 -10.92 8.64
C SER A 648 -25.85 -12.33 8.90
N TRP A 649 -26.02 -12.83 10.13
CA TRP A 649 -25.71 -14.21 10.47
C TRP A 649 -26.57 -15.22 9.68
N THR A 650 -27.89 -15.00 9.59
CA THR A 650 -28.79 -15.82 8.77
C THR A 650 -28.34 -15.80 7.30
N ALA A 651 -27.98 -14.63 6.77
CA ALA A 651 -27.48 -14.52 5.40
C ALA A 651 -26.19 -15.33 5.20
N ALA A 652 -25.24 -15.29 6.14
CA ALA A 652 -24.01 -16.07 6.08
C ALA A 652 -24.27 -17.60 6.11
N VAL A 653 -25.20 -18.05 6.95
CA VAL A 653 -25.64 -19.46 7.02
C VAL A 653 -26.29 -19.89 5.70
N MET A 654 -27.16 -19.05 5.14
CA MET A 654 -27.94 -19.32 3.92
C MET A 654 -27.19 -19.03 2.61
N ARG A 655 -25.94 -18.52 2.68
CA ARG A 655 -25.15 -18.02 1.53
C ARG A 655 -25.85 -16.92 0.73
N MET A 656 -26.54 -16.03 1.44
CA MET A 656 -27.20 -14.86 0.86
C MET A 656 -26.32 -13.61 1.04
N PRO A 657 -26.53 -12.56 0.21
CA PRO A 657 -25.89 -11.26 0.44
C PRO A 657 -26.22 -10.71 1.84
N ASP A 658 -25.24 -10.08 2.48
CA ASP A 658 -25.44 -9.44 3.79
C ASP A 658 -26.47 -8.30 3.67
N PRO A 659 -27.59 -8.34 4.43
CA PRO A 659 -28.59 -7.29 4.40
C PRO A 659 -28.16 -6.00 5.14
N ASP A 660 -27.10 -6.02 5.94
CA ASP A 660 -26.60 -4.83 6.65
C ASP A 660 -25.62 -4.04 5.77
N ALA A 661 -26.17 -3.16 4.92
CA ALA A 661 -25.38 -2.30 4.03
C ALA A 661 -24.38 -1.39 4.77
N GLU A 662 -24.64 -1.07 6.04
CA GLU A 662 -23.77 -0.21 6.84
C GLU A 662 -22.65 -0.97 7.57
N ARG A 663 -22.70 -2.31 7.62
CA ARG A 663 -21.76 -3.12 8.41
C ARG A 663 -20.31 -2.82 8.10
N TYR A 664 -19.96 -2.71 6.83
CA TYR A 664 -18.58 -2.40 6.42
C TYR A 664 -18.16 -1.00 6.88
N ALA A 665 -19.04 0.00 6.71
CA ALA A 665 -18.76 1.38 7.14
C ALA A 665 -18.66 1.51 8.67
N ARG A 666 -19.50 0.78 9.44
CA ARG A 666 -19.41 0.70 10.91
C ARG A 666 -18.08 0.10 11.34
N LEU A 667 -17.66 -0.99 10.70
CA LEU A 667 -16.38 -1.64 10.98
C LEU A 667 -15.20 -0.73 10.67
N CYS A 668 -15.18 -0.05 9.52
CA CYS A 668 -14.13 0.91 9.20
C CYS A 668 -14.00 2.00 10.27
N ARG A 669 -15.12 2.55 10.76
CA ARG A 669 -15.12 3.55 11.84
C ARG A 669 -14.57 3.01 13.16
N LEU A 670 -14.95 1.79 13.54
CA LEU A 670 -14.41 1.10 14.73
C LEU A 670 -12.89 0.98 14.63
N LEU A 671 -12.40 0.49 13.48
CA LEU A 671 -10.99 0.27 13.23
C LEU A 671 -10.19 1.57 13.17
N ASP A 672 -10.75 2.65 12.62
CA ASP A 672 -10.11 3.98 12.65
C ASP A 672 -9.90 4.47 14.08
N GLY A 673 -10.85 4.24 14.99
CA GLY A 673 -10.69 4.55 16.41
C GLY A 673 -9.50 3.84 17.06
N VAL A 674 -9.29 2.57 16.71
CA VAL A 674 -8.15 1.77 17.19
C VAL A 674 -6.84 2.21 16.54
N ILE A 675 -6.85 2.50 15.23
CA ILE A 675 -5.69 2.97 14.45
C ILE A 675 -5.20 4.36 14.90
N ALA A 676 -6.11 5.17 15.45
CA ALA A 676 -5.79 6.49 16.02
C ALA A 676 -5.05 6.39 17.36
N GLN A 677 -5.17 5.28 18.10
CA GLN A 677 -4.55 5.08 19.43
C GLN A 677 -3.63 3.84 19.48
N PRO A 678 -2.59 3.76 18.62
CA PRO A 678 -1.80 2.53 18.46
C PRO A 678 -0.90 2.19 19.66
N GLN A 679 -0.41 3.19 20.41
CA GLN A 679 0.52 2.99 21.52
C GLN A 679 -0.06 2.16 22.67
N HIS A 680 -1.39 2.08 22.74
CA HIS A 680 -2.10 1.35 23.79
C HIS A 680 -2.78 0.07 23.28
N SER A 681 -2.68 -0.27 21.99
CA SER A 681 -3.42 -1.41 21.42
C SER A 681 -2.49 -2.37 20.68
N ARG A 682 -1.84 -3.30 21.39
CA ARG A 682 -1.05 -4.37 20.76
C ARG A 682 -1.93 -5.42 20.09
N TYR A 683 -3.10 -5.71 20.68
CA TYR A 683 -4.07 -6.66 20.15
C TYR A 683 -5.45 -6.00 20.02
N LEU A 684 -6.13 -6.24 18.91
CA LEU A 684 -7.55 -6.01 18.73
C LEU A 684 -8.29 -7.36 18.73
N VAL A 685 -9.30 -7.49 19.57
CA VAL A 685 -10.13 -8.69 19.66
C VAL A 685 -11.56 -8.35 19.20
N LEU A 686 -12.05 -9.12 18.24
CA LEU A 686 -13.44 -9.08 17.77
C LEU A 686 -14.18 -10.38 18.14
N PRO A 687 -15.53 -10.33 18.29
CA PRO A 687 -16.36 -11.47 18.65
C PRO A 687 -16.31 -12.67 17.68
N GLU A 688 -16.94 -13.76 18.10
CA GLU A 688 -17.21 -14.92 17.24
C GLU A 688 -18.05 -14.50 16.01
N LEU A 689 -17.77 -15.06 14.82
CA LEU A 689 -18.44 -14.74 13.55
C LEU A 689 -18.47 -13.24 13.16
N ALA A 690 -17.58 -12.41 13.72
CA ALA A 690 -17.63 -10.96 13.53
C ALA A 690 -17.31 -10.50 12.10
N LEU A 691 -16.40 -11.19 11.40
CA LEU A 691 -15.87 -10.76 10.09
C LEU A 691 -16.09 -11.77 8.96
N PRO A 692 -16.50 -11.32 7.77
CA PRO A 692 -16.33 -12.08 6.53
C PRO A 692 -14.86 -12.38 6.21
N ALA A 693 -14.56 -13.57 5.70
CA ALA A 693 -13.19 -14.02 5.46
C ALA A 693 -12.43 -13.17 4.42
N HIS A 694 -13.11 -12.66 3.39
CA HIS A 694 -12.49 -11.84 2.34
C HIS A 694 -12.11 -10.42 2.81
N TRP A 695 -12.59 -9.97 3.96
CA TRP A 695 -12.16 -8.69 4.56
C TRP A 695 -10.86 -8.82 5.35
N PHE A 696 -10.57 -10.02 5.87
CA PHE A 696 -9.56 -10.24 6.91
C PHE A 696 -8.15 -9.76 6.53
N ILE A 697 -7.58 -10.25 5.42
CA ILE A 697 -6.17 -10.00 5.07
C ILE A 697 -5.85 -8.51 4.96
N ARG A 698 -6.75 -7.74 4.36
CA ARG A 698 -6.57 -6.30 4.18
C ARG A 698 -6.65 -5.55 5.50
N ILE A 699 -7.64 -5.87 6.33
CA ILE A 699 -7.79 -5.27 7.66
C ILE A 699 -6.56 -5.60 8.50
N ALA A 700 -6.15 -6.86 8.54
CA ALA A 700 -4.97 -7.31 9.28
C ALA A 700 -3.69 -6.58 8.83
N ARG A 701 -3.47 -6.40 7.52
CA ARG A 701 -2.32 -5.63 7.01
C ARG A 701 -2.40 -4.15 7.35
N LYS A 702 -3.59 -3.56 7.39
CA LYS A 702 -3.77 -2.16 7.79
C LYS A 702 -3.42 -1.96 9.27
N LEU A 703 -3.89 -2.86 10.13
CA LEU A 703 -3.58 -2.89 11.56
C LEU A 703 -2.10 -3.17 11.83
N GLN A 704 -1.49 -4.11 11.10
CA GLN A 704 -0.05 -4.41 11.21
C GLN A 704 0.84 -3.20 10.89
N GLY A 705 0.42 -2.33 9.95
CA GLY A 705 1.11 -1.07 9.67
C GLY A 705 1.15 -0.09 10.86
N ARG A 706 0.40 -0.38 11.93
CA ARG A 706 0.40 0.32 13.22
C ARG A 706 0.91 -0.55 14.38
N GLY A 707 1.42 -1.76 14.11
CA GLY A 707 1.88 -2.69 15.14
C GLY A 707 0.76 -3.39 15.91
N ILE A 708 -0.47 -3.40 15.37
CA ILE A 708 -1.66 -3.97 16.00
C ILE A 708 -1.94 -5.34 15.40
N SER A 709 -1.95 -6.38 16.25
CA SER A 709 -2.37 -7.73 15.92
C SER A 709 -3.90 -7.87 15.99
N LEU A 710 -4.49 -8.73 15.15
CA LEU A 710 -5.94 -8.93 15.09
C LEU A 710 -6.30 -10.36 15.45
N ILE A 711 -7.21 -10.54 16.41
CA ILE A 711 -7.84 -11.82 16.76
C ILE A 711 -9.35 -11.66 16.56
N THR A 712 -9.97 -12.51 15.73
CA THR A 712 -11.39 -12.34 15.38
C THR A 712 -12.01 -13.68 15.00
N GLY A 713 -13.30 -13.84 15.34
CA GLY A 713 -14.13 -14.85 14.70
C GLY A 713 -14.39 -14.51 13.23
N ILE A 714 -14.37 -15.52 12.38
CA ILE A 714 -14.72 -15.44 10.97
C ILE A 714 -16.09 -16.09 10.76
N GLU A 715 -16.90 -15.51 9.89
CA GLU A 715 -18.16 -16.11 9.45
C GLU A 715 -17.98 -17.55 8.97
N TYR A 716 -19.05 -18.33 9.02
CA TYR A 716 -19.01 -19.75 8.69
C TYR A 716 -18.35 -20.02 7.32
N LEU A 717 -17.29 -20.82 7.34
CA LEU A 717 -16.63 -21.28 6.12
C LEU A 717 -17.33 -22.54 5.64
N HIS A 718 -17.91 -22.45 4.45
CA HIS A 718 -18.72 -23.50 3.86
C HIS A 718 -17.85 -24.57 3.18
N ALA A 719 -17.49 -25.61 3.93
CA ALA A 719 -16.66 -26.71 3.42
C ALA A 719 -17.37 -27.56 2.35
N SER A 720 -18.70 -27.72 2.46
CA SER A 720 -19.54 -28.39 1.46
C SER A 720 -20.96 -27.82 1.51
N LYS A 721 -21.91 -28.36 0.73
CA LYS A 721 -23.33 -27.94 0.80
C LYS A 721 -24.01 -28.24 2.15
N ALA A 722 -23.47 -29.19 2.91
CA ALA A 722 -24.06 -29.65 4.18
C ALA A 722 -23.15 -29.43 5.39
N ARG A 723 -21.96 -28.82 5.20
CA ARG A 723 -20.95 -28.67 6.27
C ARG A 723 -20.36 -27.28 6.32
N VAL A 724 -20.22 -26.79 7.54
CA VAL A 724 -19.60 -25.50 7.87
C VAL A 724 -18.51 -25.66 8.92
N ARG A 725 -17.63 -24.65 8.98
CA ARG A 725 -16.61 -24.49 10.01
C ARG A 725 -16.80 -23.12 10.67
N ASN A 726 -16.68 -23.09 11.98
CA ASN A 726 -16.58 -21.86 12.76
C ASN A 726 -15.11 -21.69 13.16
N GLN A 727 -14.49 -20.57 12.81
CA GLN A 727 -13.05 -20.37 12.97
C GLN A 727 -12.74 -19.03 13.65
N VAL A 728 -11.68 -19.04 14.47
CA VAL A 728 -10.99 -17.82 14.92
C VAL A 728 -9.68 -17.70 14.16
N TRP A 729 -9.43 -16.52 13.61
CA TRP A 729 -8.20 -16.20 12.91
C TRP A 729 -7.41 -15.16 13.71
N ALA A 730 -6.12 -15.40 13.87
CA ALA A 730 -5.18 -14.50 14.51
C ALA A 730 -4.12 -14.05 13.49
N ALA A 731 -4.08 -12.76 13.19
CA ALA A 731 -3.03 -12.13 12.41
C ALA A 731 -2.05 -11.46 13.36
N LEU A 732 -0.85 -12.01 13.47
CA LEU A 732 0.14 -11.64 14.47
C LEU A 732 1.38 -11.04 13.80
N SER A 733 1.83 -9.89 14.28
CA SER A 733 3.09 -9.30 13.81
C SER A 733 4.28 -10.19 14.19
N HIS A 734 5.34 -10.18 13.40
CA HIS A 734 6.58 -10.88 13.75
C HIS A 734 7.73 -10.29 12.94
N ASP A 735 8.97 -10.51 13.35
CA ASP A 735 10.17 -10.02 12.68
C ASP A 735 11.21 -11.12 12.41
N GLY A 736 10.87 -12.39 12.65
CA GLY A 736 11.73 -13.55 12.36
C GLY A 736 12.23 -13.73 10.91
N LEU A 737 11.90 -12.80 10.01
CA LEU A 737 12.46 -12.70 8.65
C LEU A 737 13.57 -11.62 8.54
N GLY A 738 13.92 -10.96 9.64
CA GLY A 738 14.79 -9.78 9.69
C GLY A 738 14.08 -8.47 9.36
N PHE A 739 12.76 -8.47 9.22
CA PHE A 739 11.93 -7.28 9.01
C PHE A 739 10.49 -7.51 9.48
N PRO A 740 9.75 -6.45 9.87
CA PRO A 740 8.36 -6.58 10.30
C PRO A 740 7.46 -7.21 9.23
N SER A 741 6.83 -8.31 9.60
CA SER A 741 5.96 -9.14 8.77
C SER A 741 4.67 -9.48 9.53
N LEU A 742 3.80 -10.27 8.90
CA LEU A 742 2.52 -10.70 9.43
C LEU A 742 2.36 -12.20 9.17
N MET A 743 2.04 -12.96 10.21
CA MET A 743 1.66 -14.36 10.12
C MET A 743 0.18 -14.54 10.43
N ILE A 744 -0.42 -15.64 9.97
CA ILE A 744 -1.84 -15.93 10.17
C ILE A 744 -2.00 -17.33 10.75
N TYR A 745 -2.56 -17.39 11.95
CA TYR A 745 -3.00 -18.61 12.59
C TYR A 745 -4.52 -18.76 12.45
N ARG A 746 -4.98 -19.99 12.19
CA ARG A 746 -6.41 -20.32 12.06
C ARG A 746 -6.74 -21.50 12.98
N GLN A 747 -7.77 -21.35 13.80
CA GLN A 747 -8.24 -22.41 14.69
C GLN A 747 -9.71 -22.69 14.42
N ASP A 748 -10.04 -23.97 14.21
CA ASP A 748 -11.42 -24.45 14.16
C ASP A 748 -12.00 -24.60 15.57
N LYS A 749 -13.24 -24.16 15.74
CA LYS A 749 -14.10 -24.60 16.84
C LYS A 749 -14.35 -26.10 16.71
N GLN A 750 -14.13 -26.84 17.79
CA GLN A 750 -14.15 -28.30 17.78
C GLN A 750 -15.56 -28.87 17.82
N ARG A 751 -16.48 -28.21 18.53
CA ARG A 751 -17.88 -28.65 18.69
C ARG A 751 -18.81 -27.44 18.68
N PRO A 752 -19.99 -27.55 18.04
CA PRO A 752 -20.98 -26.47 18.10
C PRO A 752 -21.53 -26.31 19.52
N ALA A 753 -22.02 -25.12 19.84
CA ALA A 753 -22.96 -24.98 20.95
C ALA A 753 -24.30 -25.65 20.61
N LEU A 754 -25.07 -26.10 21.60
CA LEU A 754 -26.33 -26.80 21.35
C LEU A 754 -27.31 -25.96 20.51
N HIS A 755 -27.47 -24.68 20.84
CA HIS A 755 -28.32 -23.76 20.09
C HIS A 755 -27.78 -23.50 18.67
N GLU A 756 -26.46 -23.39 18.52
CA GLU A 756 -25.78 -23.23 17.22
C GLU A 756 -26.06 -24.43 16.31
N GLU A 757 -25.95 -25.65 16.83
CA GLU A 757 -26.23 -26.90 16.11
C GLU A 757 -27.70 -26.98 15.65
N GLN A 758 -28.63 -26.67 16.56
CA GLN A 758 -30.07 -26.69 16.27
C GLN A 758 -30.42 -25.69 15.17
N GLU A 759 -29.91 -24.47 15.24
CA GLU A 759 -30.23 -23.42 14.28
C GLU A 759 -29.57 -23.62 12.92
N LEU A 760 -28.32 -24.11 12.88
CA LEU A 760 -27.66 -24.52 11.63
C LEU A 760 -28.43 -25.63 10.92
N THR A 761 -28.94 -26.60 11.69
CA THR A 761 -29.77 -27.70 11.17
C THR A 761 -31.12 -27.19 10.68
N ARG A 762 -31.78 -26.33 11.47
CA ARG A 762 -33.12 -25.78 11.17
C ARG A 762 -33.13 -24.92 9.91
N LEU A 763 -32.15 -24.03 9.76
CA LEU A 763 -32.11 -23.06 8.65
C LEU A 763 -31.66 -23.68 7.33
N ALA A 764 -30.59 -24.48 7.36
CA ALA A 764 -29.95 -24.96 6.14
C ALA A 764 -29.45 -26.42 6.19
N LYS A 765 -29.85 -27.20 7.21
CA LYS A 765 -29.42 -28.60 7.40
C LYS A 765 -27.89 -28.74 7.41
N LEU A 766 -27.21 -27.79 8.05
CA LEU A 766 -25.75 -27.73 8.12
C LEU A 766 -25.22 -28.42 9.38
N GLU A 767 -24.15 -29.18 9.22
CA GLU A 767 -23.35 -29.77 10.29
C GLU A 767 -22.08 -28.93 10.50
N LEU A 768 -21.79 -28.53 11.74
CA LEU A 768 -20.51 -27.90 12.10
C LEU A 768 -19.45 -28.98 12.34
N LYS A 769 -18.35 -28.93 11.59
CA LYS A 769 -17.24 -29.88 11.76
C LYS A 769 -15.87 -29.26 11.51
N PRO A 770 -14.88 -29.40 12.41
CA PRO A 770 -13.53 -28.86 12.21
C PRO A 770 -12.78 -29.55 11.06
N ASP A 771 -11.86 -28.83 10.42
CA ASP A 771 -10.89 -29.39 9.46
C ASP A 771 -9.70 -30.00 10.19
N LYS A 772 -9.17 -29.29 11.20
CA LYS A 772 -8.08 -29.75 12.06
C LYS A 772 -8.62 -29.98 13.47
N ALA A 773 -8.77 -31.26 13.82
CA ALA A 773 -9.19 -31.65 15.16
C ALA A 773 -8.03 -31.57 16.15
N TRP A 774 -8.31 -31.17 17.39
CA TRP A 774 -7.36 -31.17 18.49
C TRP A 774 -8.04 -31.63 19.79
N GLN A 775 -7.28 -32.25 20.68
CA GLN A 775 -7.77 -32.73 21.99
C GLN A 775 -7.50 -31.74 23.11
N THR A 776 -6.34 -31.07 23.05
CA THR A 776 -5.95 -30.00 23.95
C THR A 776 -5.85 -28.69 23.16
N PRO A 777 -6.28 -27.55 23.75
CA PRO A 777 -6.19 -26.27 23.07
C PRO A 777 -4.74 -25.96 22.64
N PRO A 778 -4.52 -25.56 21.38
CA PRO A 778 -3.19 -25.15 20.92
C PRO A 778 -2.67 -23.93 21.68
N ILE A 779 -1.35 -23.87 21.88
CA ILE A 779 -0.68 -22.76 22.57
C ILE A 779 0.16 -21.98 21.55
N LEU A 780 0.10 -20.65 21.63
CA LEU A 780 0.86 -19.72 20.82
C LEU A 780 1.82 -18.93 21.72
N GLN A 781 3.08 -18.84 21.30
CA GLN A 781 4.11 -17.97 21.89
C GLN A 781 4.38 -16.83 20.89
N HIS A 782 3.94 -15.62 21.20
CA HIS A 782 4.15 -14.43 20.37
C HIS A 782 4.99 -13.40 21.11
N GLY A 783 6.26 -13.28 20.71
CA GLY A 783 7.27 -12.59 21.50
C GLY A 783 7.33 -13.20 22.90
N ASP A 784 7.14 -12.36 23.92
CA ASP A 784 7.05 -12.82 25.31
C ASP A 784 5.64 -13.27 25.75
N LEU A 785 4.57 -12.94 25.02
CA LEU A 785 3.20 -13.31 25.40
C LEU A 785 2.88 -14.75 24.98
N ARG A 786 2.52 -15.59 25.95
CA ARG A 786 1.99 -16.93 25.68
C ARG A 786 0.48 -16.98 25.92
N PHE A 787 -0.27 -17.42 24.92
CA PHE A 787 -1.72 -17.48 25.00
C PHE A 787 -2.34 -18.66 24.26
N ALA A 788 -3.60 -18.93 24.56
CA ALA A 788 -4.46 -19.87 23.84
C ALA A 788 -5.75 -19.18 23.39
N LEU A 789 -6.47 -19.86 22.50
CA LEU A 789 -7.76 -19.43 21.97
C LEU A 789 -8.82 -20.49 22.32
N LEU A 790 -9.98 -20.06 22.83
CA LEU A 790 -11.18 -20.88 22.91
C LEU A 790 -12.34 -20.11 22.26
N VAL A 791 -13.26 -20.82 21.61
CA VAL A 791 -14.38 -20.21 20.89
C VAL A 791 -15.67 -20.43 21.66
N CYS A 792 -16.20 -19.38 22.29
CA CYS A 792 -17.52 -19.37 22.93
C CYS A 792 -17.75 -20.56 23.88
N SER A 793 -18.63 -21.50 23.53
CA SER A 793 -18.98 -22.68 24.32
C SER A 793 -17.79 -23.57 24.70
N GLU A 794 -16.65 -23.47 24.02
CA GLU A 794 -15.43 -24.22 24.39
C GLU A 794 -14.89 -23.83 25.78
N LEU A 795 -15.16 -22.61 26.26
CA LEU A 795 -14.78 -22.18 27.61
C LEU A 795 -15.46 -23.03 28.70
N THR A 796 -16.63 -23.60 28.41
CA THR A 796 -17.37 -24.45 29.36
C THR A 796 -16.64 -25.77 29.65
N ASN A 797 -15.75 -26.22 28.74
CA ASN A 797 -15.05 -27.48 28.88
C ASN A 797 -13.91 -27.37 29.90
N ILE A 798 -14.11 -27.98 31.07
CA ILE A 798 -13.13 -27.98 32.15
C ILE A 798 -11.80 -28.63 31.77
N SER A 799 -11.80 -29.66 30.92
CA SER A 799 -10.58 -30.32 30.46
C SER A 799 -9.72 -29.39 29.62
N TYR A 800 -10.33 -28.46 28.87
CA TYR A 800 -9.60 -27.46 28.10
C TYR A 800 -8.93 -26.43 29.02
N ARG A 801 -9.64 -25.94 30.03
CA ARG A 801 -9.06 -25.02 31.04
C ARG A 801 -7.94 -25.69 31.84
N ALA A 802 -8.18 -26.93 32.31
CA ALA A 802 -7.20 -27.72 33.03
C ALA A 802 -5.92 -27.96 32.22
N ALA A 803 -6.04 -28.24 30.91
CA ALA A 803 -4.89 -28.45 30.04
C ALA A 803 -3.99 -27.21 29.90
N LEU A 804 -4.54 -26.01 30.12
CA LEU A 804 -3.87 -24.71 30.00
C LEU A 804 -3.31 -24.18 31.34
N ARG A 805 -3.68 -24.76 32.48
CA ARG A 805 -3.23 -24.34 33.82
C ARG A 805 -1.70 -24.26 33.86
N GLY A 806 -1.18 -23.08 34.24
CA GLY A 806 0.26 -22.84 34.35
C GLY A 806 1.01 -22.81 33.02
N LYS A 807 0.34 -22.95 31.88
CA LYS A 807 0.96 -22.97 30.54
C LYS A 807 0.72 -21.71 29.72
N VAL A 808 -0.17 -20.81 30.12
CA VAL A 808 -0.47 -19.57 29.38
C VAL A 808 -0.53 -18.37 30.31
N ASP A 809 -0.19 -17.20 29.78
CA ASP A 809 -0.38 -15.92 30.48
C ASP A 809 -1.78 -15.36 30.26
N ALA A 810 -2.34 -15.63 29.08
CA ALA A 810 -3.64 -15.12 28.65
C ALA A 810 -4.46 -16.18 27.91
N LEU A 811 -5.77 -16.11 28.05
CA LEU A 811 -6.74 -16.89 27.30
C LEU A 811 -7.71 -15.95 26.59
N PHE A 812 -7.70 -15.98 25.25
CA PHE A 812 -8.62 -15.19 24.44
C PHE A 812 -9.86 -16.02 24.10
N VAL A 813 -11.03 -15.44 24.36
CA VAL A 813 -12.33 -16.08 24.14
C VAL A 813 -13.24 -15.15 23.32
N PRO A 814 -13.20 -15.23 21.98
CA PRO A 814 -14.21 -14.63 21.12
C PRO A 814 -15.54 -15.37 21.24
N GLU A 815 -16.63 -14.64 21.44
CA GLU A 815 -17.93 -15.24 21.76
C GLU A 815 -19.07 -14.57 21.01
N TRP A 816 -20.11 -15.35 20.74
CA TRP A 816 -21.45 -14.83 20.47
C TRP A 816 -22.42 -15.57 21.37
N ASN A 817 -22.49 -15.14 22.62
CA ASN A 817 -23.23 -15.82 23.67
C ASN A 817 -24.26 -14.90 24.34
N GLN A 818 -25.48 -15.43 24.48
CA GLN A 818 -26.59 -14.74 25.17
C GLN A 818 -26.62 -15.02 26.68
N ASP A 819 -26.07 -16.16 27.13
CA ASP A 819 -26.05 -16.56 28.55
C ASP A 819 -24.87 -15.90 29.28
N THR A 820 -24.99 -14.61 29.53
CA THR A 820 -23.92 -13.82 30.17
C THR A 820 -23.74 -14.14 31.66
N GLU A 821 -24.75 -14.71 32.34
CA GLU A 821 -24.67 -15.03 33.76
C GLU A 821 -23.83 -16.28 34.02
N THR A 822 -24.07 -17.37 33.27
CA THR A 822 -23.23 -18.57 33.38
C THR A 822 -21.79 -18.28 32.96
N PHE A 823 -21.60 -17.51 31.89
CA PHE A 823 -20.26 -17.13 31.44
C PHE A 823 -19.55 -16.21 32.42
N ASN A 824 -20.28 -15.39 33.20
CA ASN A 824 -19.69 -14.64 34.30
C ASN A 824 -19.00 -15.56 35.31
N ALA A 825 -19.68 -16.61 35.77
CA ALA A 825 -19.10 -17.58 36.69
C ALA A 825 -17.93 -18.35 36.05
N LEU A 826 -18.05 -18.70 34.76
CA LEU A 826 -16.99 -19.40 34.02
C LEU A 826 -15.72 -18.56 33.87
N VAL A 827 -15.82 -17.27 33.53
CA VAL A 827 -14.66 -16.38 33.43
C VAL A 827 -14.01 -16.16 34.79
N GLU A 828 -14.80 -15.99 35.85
CA GLU A 828 -14.27 -15.85 37.20
C GLU A 828 -13.53 -17.10 37.65
N SER A 829 -14.09 -18.29 37.38
CA SER A 829 -13.42 -19.56 37.63
C SER A 829 -12.17 -19.72 36.75
N ALA A 830 -12.26 -19.42 35.45
CA ALA A 830 -11.19 -19.57 34.48
C ALA A 830 -9.94 -18.75 34.86
N ALA A 831 -10.16 -17.52 35.35
CA ALA A 831 -9.08 -16.65 35.79
C ALA A 831 -8.29 -17.29 36.94
N LEU A 832 -8.95 -18.06 37.82
CA LEU A 832 -8.34 -18.68 39.00
C LEU A 832 -7.81 -20.10 38.72
N ASP A 833 -8.55 -20.93 37.98
CA ASP A 833 -8.21 -22.34 37.75
C ASP A 833 -7.07 -22.51 36.73
N VAL A 834 -7.01 -21.66 35.69
CA VAL A 834 -5.87 -21.53 34.77
C VAL A 834 -4.77 -20.69 35.41
N HIS A 835 -5.18 -19.75 36.28
CA HIS A 835 -4.35 -18.70 36.87
C HIS A 835 -3.73 -17.80 35.77
N ALA A 836 -4.57 -17.17 34.96
CA ALA A 836 -4.19 -16.38 33.78
C ALA A 836 -5.16 -15.21 33.53
N TYR A 837 -4.77 -14.26 32.67
CA TYR A 837 -5.68 -13.22 32.19
C TYR A 837 -6.72 -13.83 31.23
N ILE A 838 -8.01 -13.58 31.46
CA ILE A 838 -9.10 -14.07 30.60
C ILE A 838 -9.67 -12.89 29.82
N ILE A 839 -9.54 -12.92 28.50
CA ILE A 839 -10.00 -11.88 27.59
C ILE A 839 -11.25 -12.38 26.87
N GLN A 840 -12.42 -12.02 27.39
CA GLN A 840 -13.72 -12.35 26.80
C GLN A 840 -14.14 -11.22 25.86
N CYS A 841 -14.47 -11.54 24.60
CA CYS A 841 -14.98 -10.58 23.63
C CYS A 841 -16.28 -11.10 23.02
N ASN A 842 -17.40 -10.62 23.53
CA ASN A 842 -18.74 -11.07 23.14
C ASN A 842 -19.41 -10.08 22.17
N ASP A 843 -20.40 -10.54 21.41
CA ASP A 843 -21.20 -9.67 20.53
C ASP A 843 -21.90 -8.57 21.34
N ARG A 844 -21.85 -7.33 20.84
CA ARG A 844 -22.40 -6.14 21.51
C ARG A 844 -23.88 -6.25 21.85
N GLN A 845 -24.66 -7.03 21.10
CA GLN A 845 -26.09 -7.24 21.39
C GLN A 845 -26.32 -7.74 22.82
N TYR A 846 -25.46 -8.64 23.29
CA TYR A 846 -25.54 -9.21 24.64
C TYR A 846 -24.51 -8.54 25.59
N GLY A 847 -23.38 -8.08 25.04
CA GLY A 847 -22.33 -7.38 25.77
C GLY A 847 -21.56 -8.30 26.71
N ASP A 848 -21.03 -7.74 27.79
CA ASP A 848 -20.22 -8.44 28.80
C ASP A 848 -18.80 -8.82 28.35
N SER A 849 -18.27 -8.16 27.32
CA SER A 849 -16.86 -8.26 26.96
C SER A 849 -15.98 -7.72 28.09
N ARG A 850 -14.91 -8.43 28.47
CA ARG A 850 -14.09 -8.07 29.65
C ARG A 850 -12.67 -8.62 29.59
N ILE A 851 -11.80 -8.01 30.39
CA ILE A 851 -10.49 -8.58 30.75
C ILE A 851 -10.49 -8.87 32.24
N ARG A 852 -10.47 -10.15 32.61
CA ARG A 852 -10.42 -10.63 33.99
C ARG A 852 -9.01 -11.08 34.34
N ALA A 853 -8.54 -10.75 35.53
CA ALA A 853 -7.24 -11.14 36.06
C ALA A 853 -7.39 -11.85 37.42
N PRO A 854 -6.45 -12.74 37.79
CA PRO A 854 -6.45 -13.44 39.08
C PRO A 854 -6.02 -12.54 40.25
N PHE A 855 -6.40 -11.26 40.28
CA PHE A 855 -6.01 -10.36 41.37
C PHE A 855 -6.68 -10.69 42.70
N LYS A 856 -5.95 -10.44 43.79
CA LYS A 856 -6.46 -10.63 45.15
C LYS A 856 -7.60 -9.66 45.46
N GLU A 857 -7.36 -8.38 45.21
CA GLU A 857 -8.32 -7.30 45.46
C GLU A 857 -9.45 -7.33 44.43
N SER A 858 -10.70 -7.35 44.90
CA SER A 858 -11.88 -7.53 44.03
C SER A 858 -12.02 -6.47 42.94
N TRP A 859 -11.73 -5.21 43.27
CA TRP A 859 -11.84 -4.07 42.35
C TRP A 859 -10.79 -4.07 41.23
N GLN A 860 -9.70 -4.84 41.38
CA GLN A 860 -8.66 -4.97 40.34
C GLN A 860 -8.92 -6.12 39.37
N ARG A 861 -9.81 -7.07 39.73
CA ARG A 861 -9.98 -8.32 38.98
C ARG A 861 -10.56 -8.09 37.59
N ASP A 862 -11.51 -7.17 37.42
CA ASP A 862 -11.98 -6.73 36.10
C ASP A 862 -11.17 -5.50 35.68
N LEU A 863 -10.15 -5.69 34.86
CA LEU A 863 -9.34 -4.60 34.30
C LEU A 863 -10.18 -3.70 33.38
N LEU A 864 -11.12 -4.32 32.67
CA LEU A 864 -12.23 -3.66 32.01
C LEU A 864 -13.42 -4.61 31.94
N ARG A 865 -14.62 -4.05 31.94
CA ARG A 865 -15.86 -4.76 31.66
C ARG A 865 -16.79 -3.84 30.87
N VAL A 866 -17.20 -4.32 29.71
CA VAL A 866 -17.97 -3.57 28.72
C VAL A 866 -19.34 -4.21 28.62
N LYS A 867 -20.38 -3.45 28.98
CA LYS A 867 -21.76 -3.83 28.75
C LYS A 867 -22.21 -3.35 27.36
N GLY A 868 -23.42 -3.72 26.94
CA GLY A 868 -23.95 -3.35 25.62
C GLY A 868 -24.03 -1.84 25.38
N GLY A 869 -24.63 -1.44 24.27
CA GLY A 869 -24.76 -0.04 23.88
C GLY A 869 -25.31 0.11 22.47
N VAL A 870 -25.44 1.34 21.96
CA VAL A 870 -25.97 1.61 20.61
C VAL A 870 -24.88 1.72 19.55
N THR A 871 -23.74 2.31 19.89
CA THR A 871 -22.59 2.48 19.00
C THR A 871 -21.61 1.32 19.12
N ASP A 872 -20.89 1.02 18.04
CA ASP A 872 -19.76 0.10 18.10
C ASP A 872 -18.50 0.88 18.55
N TYR A 873 -17.76 0.34 19.51
CA TYR A 873 -16.55 0.97 20.08
C TYR A 873 -15.57 -0.08 20.60
N CYS A 874 -14.35 0.34 20.93
CA CYS A 874 -13.35 -0.50 21.60
C CYS A 874 -12.94 0.11 22.94
N VAL A 875 -12.65 -0.74 23.92
CA VAL A 875 -12.03 -0.34 25.19
C VAL A 875 -10.72 -1.09 25.33
N ILE A 876 -9.71 -0.38 25.81
CA ILE A 876 -8.36 -0.91 25.96
C ILE A 876 -8.11 -1.23 27.43
N GLY A 877 -7.58 -2.43 27.71
CA GLY A 877 -7.04 -2.79 29.02
C GLY A 877 -5.61 -3.27 28.89
N GLU A 878 -4.83 -3.05 29.94
CA GLU A 878 -3.40 -3.40 29.98
C GLU A 878 -3.18 -4.60 30.92
N ILE A 879 -2.53 -5.65 30.41
CA ILE A 879 -2.13 -6.82 31.22
C ILE A 879 -0.63 -6.78 31.51
N ASP A 880 -0.19 -7.19 32.71
CA ASP A 880 1.22 -7.25 33.12
C ASP A 880 1.67 -8.71 33.25
N VAL A 881 2.19 -9.24 32.14
CA VAL A 881 2.55 -10.65 32.01
C VAL A 881 3.75 -11.00 32.88
N GLN A 882 4.72 -10.08 32.99
CA GLN A 882 5.90 -10.30 33.82
C GLN A 882 5.52 -10.40 35.30
N ALA A 883 4.67 -9.50 35.80
CA ALA A 883 4.21 -9.54 37.18
C ALA A 883 3.47 -10.85 37.49
N LEU A 884 2.63 -11.33 36.56
CA LEU A 884 1.95 -12.61 36.70
C LEU A 884 2.95 -13.78 36.78
N ARG A 885 3.94 -13.84 35.88
CA ARG A 885 4.96 -14.90 35.88
C ARG A 885 5.85 -14.86 37.11
N GLN A 886 6.25 -13.68 37.58
CA GLN A 886 7.03 -13.52 38.82
C GLN A 886 6.28 -14.09 40.02
N PHE A 887 4.99 -13.77 40.15
CA PHE A 887 4.14 -14.32 41.20
C PHE A 887 4.00 -15.85 41.12
N GLN A 888 3.83 -16.38 39.91
CA GLN A 888 3.69 -17.83 39.66
C GLN A 888 4.99 -18.61 39.84
N SER A 889 6.15 -17.95 39.77
CA SER A 889 7.46 -18.60 39.87
C SER A 889 7.95 -18.78 41.30
N SER A 890 7.31 -18.11 42.28
CA SER A 890 7.61 -18.26 43.70
C SER A 890 7.26 -19.66 44.21
N HIS A 891 8.11 -20.20 45.09
CA HIS A 891 7.85 -21.50 45.72
C HIS A 891 6.57 -21.47 46.58
N ARG A 892 6.31 -20.36 47.27
CA ARG A 892 5.04 -20.08 47.96
C ARG A 892 4.40 -18.85 47.32
N SER A 893 3.10 -18.90 47.06
CA SER A 893 2.39 -17.74 46.51
C SER A 893 2.51 -16.53 47.43
N PRO A 894 3.01 -15.38 46.93
CA PRO A 894 3.08 -14.16 47.71
C PRO A 894 1.70 -13.67 48.17
N THR A 895 1.68 -12.78 49.18
CA THR A 895 0.44 -12.25 49.73
C THR A 895 -0.34 -11.38 48.74
N LYS A 896 0.35 -10.69 47.81
CA LYS A 896 -0.18 -9.76 46.80
C LYS A 896 0.74 -9.80 45.54
N PRO A 897 0.31 -9.29 44.37
CA PRO A 897 -1.01 -8.72 44.08
C PRO A 897 -2.06 -9.74 43.63
N PHE A 898 -1.65 -10.96 43.26
CA PHE A 898 -2.56 -12.01 42.77
C PHE A 898 -3.11 -12.89 43.90
N LYS A 899 -4.18 -13.65 43.61
CA LYS A 899 -4.64 -14.75 44.44
C LYS A 899 -3.59 -15.87 44.46
N PRO A 900 -3.54 -16.70 45.51
CA PRO A 900 -2.71 -17.89 45.50
C PRO A 900 -2.98 -18.76 44.28
N VAL A 901 -1.92 -19.39 43.75
CA VAL A 901 -2.07 -20.34 42.65
C VAL A 901 -2.95 -21.53 43.11
N PRO A 902 -3.76 -22.13 42.22
CA PRO A 902 -4.63 -23.24 42.60
C PRO A 902 -3.83 -24.48 43.00
N ASP A 903 -4.48 -25.41 43.70
CA ASP A 903 -3.88 -26.69 44.06
C ASP A 903 -3.42 -27.47 42.80
N GLY A 904 -2.25 -28.08 42.89
CA GLY A 904 -1.59 -28.76 41.76
C GLY A 904 -1.17 -27.83 40.62
N PHE A 905 -0.99 -26.52 40.85
CA PHE A 905 -0.47 -25.60 39.84
C PHE A 905 1.04 -25.83 39.61
N GLU A 906 1.41 -26.05 38.35
CA GLU A 906 2.80 -26.10 37.91
C GLU A 906 3.00 -25.11 36.75
N ILE A 907 3.89 -24.14 36.95
CA ILE A 907 4.27 -23.23 35.88
C ILE A 907 5.14 -23.98 34.85
N ALA A 908 4.82 -23.84 33.57
CA ALA A 908 5.65 -24.35 32.50
C ALA A 908 7.08 -23.79 32.60
N PHE A 909 8.09 -24.66 32.42
CA PHE A 909 9.50 -24.33 32.65
C PHE A 909 9.98 -23.08 31.90
N ASP A 910 9.56 -22.95 30.66
CA ASP A 910 9.87 -21.85 29.75
C ASP A 910 9.11 -20.54 30.05
N ARG A 911 8.13 -20.56 30.95
CA ARG A 911 7.48 -19.35 31.50
C ARG A 911 8.09 -18.89 32.83
N LYS A 912 8.93 -19.72 33.46
CA LYS A 912 9.49 -19.44 34.78
C LYS A 912 10.47 -18.26 34.71
N VAL A 913 10.33 -17.32 35.64
CA VAL A 913 11.20 -16.14 35.76
C VAL A 913 11.70 -16.01 37.19
N LEU A 914 12.68 -15.13 37.42
CA LEU A 914 13.11 -14.81 38.78
C LEU A 914 11.95 -14.18 39.56
N PRO A 915 11.56 -14.72 40.73
CA PRO A 915 10.57 -14.09 41.60
C PRO A 915 10.99 -12.66 41.96
N ALA A 916 10.01 -11.79 42.21
CA ALA A 916 10.32 -10.48 42.80
C ALA A 916 10.88 -10.68 44.22
N GLU A 917 11.90 -9.92 44.61
CA GLU A 917 12.43 -9.93 45.97
C GLU A 917 11.31 -9.57 46.96
N GLU A 918 11.14 -10.38 48.00
CA GLU A 918 10.20 -10.11 49.09
C GLU A 918 10.72 -8.91 49.88
N GLY A 919 10.08 -7.75 49.71
CA GLY A 919 10.26 -6.57 50.56
C GLY A 919 9.40 -6.63 51.82
#